data_AF-A0A1V9FE42-F1
#
_entry.id   AF-A0A1V9FE42-F1
#
_cell.length_a   1.000
_cell.length_b   1.000
_cell.length_c   1.000
_cell.angle_alpha   90.00
_cell.angle_beta   90.00
_cell.angle_gamma   90.00
#
_symmetry.space_group_name_H-M   'P 1'
#
loop_
_entity.id
_entity.type
_entity.pdbx_description
1 polymer ?
#
loop_
_entity_poly.entity_id
_entity_poly.type
_entity_poly.pdbx_seq_one_letter_code
_entity_poly.pdbx_strand_id
1 'polypeptide(L)'
;MEKILSNAATQRQTAEHINYTALINSYCREFGNWSRYEGIPKYDEVLADWFQHTGYARHIRIDLSTIGAEVYIPLQYYSETGMHGFYFPVAERDLSANCITAIDATRFLGLVTRYATSIYPDAEAGRTAYLMQNSIHNLGVFLDRFETNKPGIFNPQQTFIEAEQSLLLGHSLHPLTKTREGFNTDDLLRYSPETQARFPLHYFLIHPEYVTEKNTEAILPCDKLKQELLAGDASPAIRSMLREYYDYKVVPAHPWEAQYLLQQTAVQEMMAKGLLHSLGETGVLYAATSSVRTVYNEESDWMYKLSLHVKITNSYRVNYPHELYRGNEAAQLMQTGWGKALQQRFPGVEFITDPAYIMVNWNGEVIDGFTTSIRKNVFKGNNAQKNVSLIAALCQDSIAGQTPRIVNIIHEAAKYRNRPVTETALNWFAQYLQVCVKPLIGIFNEFGLGSEYHQQNLLLEMDNHLFPAKIYFRDNQGFFFREGKVDELLKAIPGFGSNSRSFIPEERMYRYWDHYLISNNLFGLVGAMGKYQLADEVTLLRMVYEALASLKDTDTTGLVNHFMTSHKLNTKGNLLTSINNMDEASAPRTNPAVYRTFYNPLHKYFFSNTLIDPASKEIFYNRHFEKENVTISLRPIDLERDLEMLHEWFHREHAIKIWQMNWPIGKLETYYRTLLAGDMLYAYIGEANGEPTCYFEVYWAVRDLVGEYYDVLPTDYGTHQYIAPVDPKKKYVSPFTQCIVDYVFAQPQVGKMVGEGSVDSMASLMNKLHVGFKVEKIIEMPHKKANLNFCYREWFWAKFPQYRLNA
;
A
#
# COMPACT_ATOMS: atom_id res chain seq x y z
N MET A 1 23.89 -32.67 -12.35
CA MET A 1 24.53 -31.42 -11.91
C MET A 1 24.10 -30.24 -12.76
N GLU A 2 24.19 -30.27 -14.09
CA GLU A 2 23.76 -29.18 -14.98
C GLU A 2 22.29 -28.77 -14.82
N LYS A 3 21.36 -29.73 -14.71
CA LYS A 3 19.91 -29.45 -14.49
C LYS A 3 19.61 -28.81 -13.13
N ILE A 4 20.45 -29.10 -12.12
CA ILE A 4 20.31 -28.52 -10.76
C ILE A 4 20.89 -27.11 -10.75
N LEU A 5 22.03 -26.89 -11.42
CA LEU A 5 22.64 -25.57 -11.60
C LEU A 5 21.77 -24.65 -12.47
N SER A 6 21.11 -25.17 -13.51
CA SER A 6 20.18 -24.40 -14.34
C SER A 6 18.90 -24.00 -13.59
N ASN A 7 18.36 -24.90 -12.76
CA ASN A 7 17.19 -24.60 -11.94
C ASN A 7 17.50 -23.56 -10.84
N ALA A 8 18.65 -23.70 -10.15
CA ALA A 8 19.08 -22.74 -9.13
C ALA A 8 19.33 -21.33 -9.71
N ALA A 9 19.91 -21.24 -10.91
CA ALA A 9 20.06 -19.98 -11.64
C ALA A 9 18.70 -19.34 -11.99
N THR A 10 17.70 -20.18 -12.35
CA THR A 10 16.34 -19.72 -12.68
C THR A 10 15.59 -19.18 -11.45
N GLN A 11 15.70 -19.83 -10.29
CA GLN A 11 15.04 -19.37 -9.07
C GLN A 11 15.65 -18.10 -8.50
N ARG A 12 16.98 -17.97 -8.57
CA ARG A 12 17.64 -16.72 -8.20
C ARG A 12 17.19 -15.56 -9.07
N GLN A 13 17.15 -15.73 -10.39
CA GLN A 13 16.66 -14.69 -11.30
C GLN A 13 15.19 -14.32 -11.00
N THR A 14 14.35 -15.32 -10.71
CA THR A 14 12.96 -15.09 -10.31
C THR A 14 12.87 -14.27 -9.02
N ALA A 15 13.68 -14.61 -8.01
CA ALA A 15 13.76 -13.86 -6.76
C ALA A 15 14.25 -12.41 -6.96
N GLU A 16 15.22 -12.19 -7.87
CA GLU A 16 15.71 -10.87 -8.26
C GLU A 16 14.58 -10.04 -8.89
N HIS A 17 13.84 -10.58 -9.86
CA HIS A 17 12.71 -9.88 -10.50
C HIS A 17 11.59 -9.54 -9.51
N ILE A 18 11.29 -10.43 -8.56
CA ILE A 18 10.27 -10.18 -7.53
C ILE A 18 10.69 -9.03 -6.61
N ASN A 19 11.93 -9.04 -6.11
CA ASN A 19 12.44 -7.94 -5.27
C ASN A 19 12.52 -6.63 -6.07
N TYR A 20 12.93 -6.68 -7.34
CA TYR A 20 13.01 -5.51 -8.20
C TYR A 20 11.61 -4.91 -8.45
N THR A 21 10.61 -5.75 -8.68
CA THR A 21 9.21 -5.32 -8.80
C THR A 21 8.73 -4.60 -7.53
N ALA A 22 9.02 -5.16 -6.35
CA ALA A 22 8.66 -4.53 -5.08
C ALA A 22 9.39 -3.20 -4.86
N LEU A 23 10.66 -3.11 -5.26
CA LEU A 23 11.46 -1.87 -5.22
C LEU A 23 10.87 -0.78 -6.13
N ILE A 24 10.52 -1.12 -7.37
CA ILE A 24 9.92 -0.19 -8.33
C ILE A 24 8.54 0.28 -7.85
N ASN A 25 7.68 -0.63 -7.38
CA ASN A 25 6.37 -0.24 -6.85
C ASN A 25 6.50 0.63 -5.59
N SER A 26 7.49 0.37 -4.72
CA SER A 26 7.81 1.25 -3.59
C SER A 26 8.23 2.63 -4.08
N TYR A 27 9.08 2.72 -5.11
CA TYR A 27 9.46 4.00 -5.72
C TYR A 27 8.24 4.77 -6.25
N CYS A 28 7.39 4.13 -7.04
CA CYS A 28 6.21 4.77 -7.65
C CYS A 28 5.21 5.27 -6.59
N ARG A 29 5.17 4.62 -5.42
CA ARG A 29 4.32 5.03 -4.29
C ARG A 29 4.89 6.22 -3.52
N GLU A 30 6.21 6.37 -3.50
CA GLU A 30 6.92 7.30 -2.62
C GLU A 30 7.38 8.58 -3.33
N PHE A 31 7.58 8.51 -4.65
CA PHE A 31 8.04 9.61 -5.48
C PHE A 31 7.00 9.99 -6.55
N GLY A 32 7.03 11.25 -7.00
CA GLY A 32 6.08 11.79 -7.99
C GLY A 32 6.69 12.11 -9.36
N ASN A 33 7.99 11.95 -9.54
CA ASN A 33 8.71 12.19 -10.79
C ASN A 33 8.70 10.96 -11.72
N TRP A 34 7.55 10.31 -11.83
CA TRP A 34 7.35 9.20 -12.76
C TRP A 34 6.01 9.36 -13.46
N SER A 35 5.86 8.65 -14.58
CA SER A 35 4.69 8.79 -15.44
C SER A 35 4.54 7.57 -16.35
N ARG A 36 3.32 7.30 -16.83
CA ARG A 36 3.11 6.32 -17.91
C ARG A 36 3.64 6.90 -19.21
N TYR A 37 4.17 6.04 -20.07
CA TYR A 37 4.67 6.40 -21.39
C TYR A 37 4.18 5.39 -22.42
N GLU A 38 3.66 5.86 -23.55
CA GLU A 38 3.08 5.01 -24.58
C GLU A 38 3.60 5.27 -26.02
N GLY A 39 3.80 4.15 -26.73
CA GLY A 39 4.23 4.09 -28.11
C GLY A 39 5.76 4.09 -28.28
N ILE A 40 6.19 4.01 -29.53
CA ILE A 40 7.61 4.10 -29.92
C ILE A 40 7.85 5.53 -30.41
N PRO A 41 8.84 6.27 -29.87
CA PRO A 41 9.10 7.63 -30.30
C PRO A 41 9.58 7.70 -31.75
N LYS A 42 9.21 8.77 -32.46
CA LYS A 42 9.62 9.05 -33.85
C LYS A 42 10.86 9.94 -33.90
N TYR A 43 11.03 10.84 -32.95
CA TYR A 43 12.10 11.85 -32.93
C TYR A 43 13.17 11.56 -31.85
N ASP A 44 13.24 10.32 -31.35
CA ASP A 44 14.27 9.84 -30.43
C ASP A 44 14.73 8.43 -30.84
N GLU A 45 15.73 8.39 -31.73
CA GLU A 45 16.22 7.14 -32.36
C GLU A 45 16.75 6.14 -31.32
N VAL A 46 17.50 6.60 -30.32
CA VAL A 46 18.08 5.75 -29.27
C VAL A 46 16.98 5.03 -28.49
N LEU A 47 15.92 5.75 -28.12
CA LEU A 47 14.80 5.18 -27.38
C LEU A 47 13.91 4.31 -28.29
N ALA A 48 13.73 4.71 -29.55
CA ALA A 48 12.98 3.94 -30.54
C ALA A 48 13.62 2.57 -30.79
N ASP A 49 14.93 2.53 -31.04
CA ASP A 49 15.69 1.31 -31.26
C ASP A 49 15.58 0.36 -30.06
N TRP A 50 15.68 0.89 -28.84
CA TRP A 50 15.53 0.09 -27.62
C TRP A 50 14.11 -0.50 -27.46
N PHE A 51 13.07 0.30 -27.68
CA PHE A 51 11.69 -0.18 -27.59
C PHE A 51 11.35 -1.19 -28.69
N GLN A 52 11.86 -0.99 -29.90
CA GLN A 52 11.73 -1.97 -30.97
C GLN A 52 12.48 -3.27 -30.66
N HIS A 53 13.69 -3.17 -30.13
CA HIS A 53 14.50 -4.32 -29.76
C HIS A 53 13.87 -5.16 -28.64
N THR A 54 13.32 -4.50 -27.61
CA THR A 54 12.66 -5.17 -26.48
C THR A 54 11.23 -5.61 -26.78
N GLY A 55 10.59 -4.99 -27.79
CA GLY A 55 9.22 -5.29 -28.21
C GLY A 55 8.12 -4.71 -27.30
N TYR A 56 8.48 -3.83 -26.35
CA TYR A 56 7.53 -3.20 -25.44
C TYR A 56 7.18 -1.78 -25.90
N ALA A 57 5.89 -1.44 -25.90
CA ALA A 57 5.39 -0.12 -26.29
C ALA A 57 4.80 0.68 -25.12
N ARG A 58 4.69 0.10 -23.93
CA ARG A 58 4.16 0.74 -22.73
C ARG A 58 5.17 0.67 -21.62
N HIS A 59 5.44 1.80 -20.98
CA HIS A 59 6.46 1.90 -19.94
C HIS A 59 5.99 2.77 -18.77
N ILE A 60 6.60 2.57 -17.61
CA ILE A 60 6.77 3.64 -16.64
C ILE A 60 8.07 4.37 -16.98
N ARG A 61 8.00 5.69 -17.16
CA ARG A 61 9.16 6.58 -17.27
C ARG A 61 9.39 7.26 -15.92
N ILE A 62 10.59 7.16 -15.39
CA ILE A 62 11.06 7.89 -14.21
C ILE A 62 12.03 8.97 -14.67
N ASP A 63 11.73 10.22 -14.30
CA ASP A 63 12.54 11.39 -14.65
C ASP A 63 13.57 11.69 -13.56
N LEU A 64 14.82 11.32 -13.82
CA LEU A 64 15.97 11.60 -12.94
C LEU A 64 16.92 12.62 -13.60
N SER A 65 16.38 13.51 -14.44
CA SER A 65 17.19 14.43 -15.25
C SER A 65 18.07 15.35 -14.40
N THR A 66 17.68 15.65 -13.16
CA THR A 66 18.49 16.42 -12.20
C THR A 66 19.81 15.73 -11.81
N ILE A 67 19.91 14.42 -12.01
CA ILE A 67 21.13 13.62 -11.83
C ILE A 67 21.61 12.99 -13.16
N GLY A 68 21.11 13.48 -14.29
CA GLY A 68 21.56 13.08 -15.63
C GLY A 68 21.03 11.73 -16.14
N ALA A 69 19.92 11.22 -15.59
CA ALA A 69 19.39 9.92 -15.98
C ALA A 69 17.87 9.93 -16.26
N GLU A 70 17.39 8.96 -17.05
CA GLU A 70 15.99 8.56 -17.11
C GLU A 70 15.91 7.05 -16.94
N VAL A 71 14.81 6.54 -16.40
CA VAL A 71 14.59 5.08 -16.30
C VAL A 71 13.29 4.72 -17.02
N TYR A 72 13.35 3.71 -17.88
CA TYR A 72 12.21 3.17 -18.61
C TYR A 72 11.97 1.72 -18.18
N ILE A 73 10.77 1.45 -17.68
CA ILE A 73 10.38 0.18 -17.09
C ILE A 73 9.22 -0.38 -17.91
N PRO A 74 9.40 -1.48 -18.65
CA PRO A 74 8.32 -2.10 -19.41
C PRO A 74 7.11 -2.44 -18.54
N LEU A 75 5.94 -1.97 -18.94
CA LEU A 75 4.72 -2.04 -18.15
C LEU A 75 3.84 -3.19 -18.64
N GLN A 76 3.64 -4.19 -17.78
CA GLN A 76 2.73 -5.31 -18.01
C GLN A 76 1.30 -4.96 -17.57
N TYR A 77 1.18 -4.35 -16.40
CA TYR A 77 -0.10 -4.02 -15.80
C TYR A 77 -0.01 -2.69 -15.05
N TYR A 78 -0.87 -1.74 -15.40
CA TYR A 78 -1.02 -0.51 -14.62
C TYR A 78 -2.13 -0.70 -13.58
N SER A 79 -1.78 -0.51 -12.31
CA SER A 79 -2.72 -0.52 -11.21
C SER A 79 -3.07 0.89 -10.77
N GLU A 80 -4.36 1.18 -10.61
CA GLU A 80 -4.86 2.43 -10.03
C GLU A 80 -4.50 2.56 -8.55
N THR A 81 -4.27 1.41 -7.91
CA THR A 81 -3.92 1.30 -6.50
C THR A 81 -2.41 1.24 -6.23
N GLY A 82 -1.56 1.31 -7.26
CA GLY A 82 -0.10 1.44 -7.15
C GLY A 82 0.66 0.11 -7.09
N MET A 83 0.02 -1.02 -7.37
CA MET A 83 0.66 -2.33 -7.48
C MET A 83 0.84 -2.73 -8.94
N HIS A 84 1.73 -2.05 -9.65
CA HIS A 84 1.97 -2.29 -11.07
C HIS A 84 2.67 -3.63 -11.30
N GLY A 85 2.47 -4.18 -12.50
CA GLY A 85 3.22 -5.33 -13.02
C GLY A 85 4.18 -4.89 -14.11
N PHE A 86 5.38 -5.49 -14.14
CA PHE A 86 6.45 -5.09 -15.06
C PHE A 86 6.98 -6.26 -15.87
N TYR A 87 7.46 -5.97 -17.07
CA TYR A 87 8.37 -6.85 -17.78
C TYR A 87 9.82 -6.40 -17.55
N PHE A 88 10.76 -7.28 -17.86
CA PHE A 88 12.20 -7.02 -17.80
C PHE A 88 12.80 -7.16 -19.21
N PRO A 89 13.92 -6.46 -19.52
CA PRO A 89 14.75 -5.66 -18.62
C PRO A 89 14.23 -4.23 -18.34
N VAL A 90 14.60 -3.70 -17.17
CA VAL A 90 14.51 -2.26 -16.87
C VAL A 90 15.71 -1.55 -17.48
N ALA A 91 15.53 -0.35 -18.01
CA ALA A 91 16.58 0.38 -18.72
C ALA A 91 16.87 1.75 -18.10
N GLU A 92 18.15 2.10 -17.95
CA GLU A 92 18.64 3.46 -17.68
C GLU A 92 19.06 4.11 -18.99
N ARG A 93 18.60 5.34 -19.22
CA ARG A 93 19.16 6.23 -20.22
C ARG A 93 20.10 7.22 -19.52
N ASP A 94 21.36 7.22 -19.92
CA ASP A 94 22.31 8.26 -19.54
C ASP A 94 22.12 9.46 -20.48
N LEU A 95 21.72 10.61 -19.94
CA LEU A 95 21.42 11.80 -20.73
C LEU A 95 22.67 12.49 -21.27
N SER A 96 23.84 12.26 -20.66
CA SER A 96 25.11 12.84 -21.10
C SER A 96 25.75 12.04 -22.24
N ALA A 97 25.73 10.71 -22.13
CA ALA A 97 26.22 9.81 -23.16
C ALA A 97 25.18 9.53 -24.25
N ASN A 98 23.92 9.86 -24.00
CA ASN A 98 22.76 9.55 -24.83
C ASN A 98 22.71 8.07 -25.25
N CYS A 99 22.92 7.19 -24.26
CA CYS A 99 22.85 5.75 -24.45
C CYS A 99 21.85 5.15 -23.46
N ILE A 100 21.28 4.00 -23.84
CA ILE A 100 20.32 3.26 -23.03
C ILE A 100 20.83 1.84 -22.79
N THR A 101 20.79 1.41 -21.53
CA THR A 101 21.31 0.10 -21.12
C THR A 101 20.41 -0.55 -20.08
N ALA A 102 20.38 -1.90 -20.06
CA ALA A 102 19.65 -2.64 -19.04
C ALA A 102 20.34 -2.48 -17.67
N ILE A 103 19.55 -2.29 -16.62
CA ILE A 103 20.04 -2.13 -15.25
C ILE A 103 19.35 -3.10 -14.27
N ASP A 104 20.12 -3.57 -13.29
CA ASP A 104 19.61 -4.42 -12.21
C ASP A 104 19.03 -3.60 -11.04
N ALA A 105 18.48 -4.30 -10.05
CA ALA A 105 17.88 -3.68 -8.87
C ALA A 105 18.89 -2.86 -8.05
N THR A 106 20.15 -3.27 -8.01
CA THR A 106 21.21 -2.58 -7.25
C THR A 106 21.55 -1.24 -7.91
N ARG A 107 21.71 -1.22 -9.24
CA ARG A 107 21.93 0.00 -10.00
C ARG A 107 20.73 0.94 -9.88
N PHE A 108 19.51 0.42 -10.00
CA PHE A 108 18.30 1.22 -9.80
C PHE A 108 18.24 1.84 -8.40
N LEU A 109 18.49 1.07 -7.34
CA LEU A 109 18.55 1.59 -5.97
C LEU A 109 19.59 2.71 -5.82
N GLY A 110 20.74 2.59 -6.48
CA GLY A 110 21.75 3.65 -6.54
C GLY A 110 21.24 4.93 -7.19
N LEU A 111 20.50 4.83 -8.31
CA LEU A 111 19.85 5.98 -8.96
C LEU A 111 18.83 6.65 -8.05
N VAL A 112 17.94 5.84 -7.45
CA VAL A 112 16.92 6.31 -6.52
C VAL A 112 17.56 7.05 -5.35
N THR A 113 18.60 6.48 -4.75
CA THR A 113 19.27 7.07 -3.59
C THR A 113 19.93 8.39 -3.96
N ARG A 114 20.67 8.47 -5.08
CA ARG A 114 21.29 9.72 -5.55
C ARG A 114 20.26 10.83 -5.77
N TYR A 115 19.11 10.48 -6.35
CA TYR A 115 18.02 11.45 -6.51
C TYR A 115 17.42 11.85 -5.16
N ALA A 116 17.18 10.87 -4.28
CA ALA A 116 16.61 11.07 -2.96
C ALA A 116 17.48 11.96 -2.06
N THR A 117 18.81 11.96 -2.19
CA THR A 117 19.72 12.80 -1.39
C THR A 117 19.42 14.30 -1.51
N SER A 118 18.82 14.75 -2.61
CA SER A 118 18.37 16.14 -2.76
C SER A 118 17.20 16.53 -1.85
N ILE A 119 16.45 15.54 -1.36
CA ILE A 119 15.25 15.68 -0.51
C ILE A 119 15.53 15.16 0.91
N TYR A 120 16.33 14.09 1.02
CA TYR A 120 16.68 13.36 2.23
C TYR A 120 18.21 13.21 2.31
N PRO A 121 18.93 14.16 2.92
CA PRO A 121 20.40 14.20 2.89
C PRO A 121 21.08 12.94 3.46
N ASP A 122 20.44 12.26 4.39
CA ASP A 122 20.96 11.06 5.06
C ASP A 122 20.69 9.75 4.28
N ALA A 123 20.05 9.83 3.11
CA ALA A 123 19.74 8.66 2.30
C ALA A 123 21.01 7.97 1.77
N GLU A 124 21.14 6.68 2.03
CA GLU A 124 22.29 5.83 1.70
C GLU A 124 21.83 4.47 1.14
N ALA A 125 22.53 3.97 0.11
CA ALA A 125 22.11 2.79 -0.63
C ALA A 125 22.70 1.49 -0.11
N GLY A 126 23.93 1.51 0.40
CA GLY A 126 24.77 0.37 0.75
C GLY A 126 24.11 -0.56 1.75
N ARG A 127 23.56 -0.04 2.86
CA ARG A 127 22.87 -0.89 3.84
C ARG A 127 21.64 -1.55 3.25
N THR A 128 20.81 -0.80 2.54
CA THR A 128 19.60 -1.29 1.87
C THR A 128 19.93 -2.31 0.79
N ALA A 129 20.99 -2.07 0.00
CA ALA A 129 21.47 -2.99 -1.03
C ALA A 129 21.90 -4.33 -0.42
N TYR A 130 22.64 -4.31 0.69
CA TYR A 130 23.02 -5.51 1.42
C TYR A 130 21.78 -6.31 1.89
N LEU A 131 20.81 -5.64 2.52
CA LEU A 131 19.59 -6.29 3.01
C LEU A 131 18.71 -6.81 1.86
N MET A 132 18.71 -6.13 0.71
CA MET A 132 18.02 -6.56 -0.50
C MET A 132 18.67 -7.82 -1.08
N GLN A 133 20.00 -7.91 -1.12
CA GLN A 133 20.70 -9.14 -1.52
C GLN A 133 20.41 -10.31 -0.56
N ASN A 134 20.31 -10.05 0.75
CA ASN A 134 19.83 -11.04 1.72
C ASN A 134 18.39 -11.49 1.39
N SER A 135 17.47 -10.57 1.09
CA SER A 135 16.10 -10.88 0.68
C SER A 135 16.03 -11.75 -0.57
N ILE A 136 16.82 -11.41 -1.61
CA ILE A 136 16.90 -12.16 -2.86
C ILE A 136 17.42 -13.58 -2.62
N HIS A 137 18.48 -13.73 -1.82
CA HIS A 137 19.01 -15.04 -1.46
C HIS A 137 17.96 -15.89 -0.75
N ASN A 138 17.33 -15.34 0.31
CA ASN A 138 16.34 -16.05 1.11
C ASN A 138 15.14 -16.49 0.27
N LEU A 139 14.62 -15.59 -0.59
CA LEU A 139 13.54 -15.93 -1.50
C LEU A 139 13.94 -17.02 -2.49
N GLY A 140 15.17 -16.99 -3.03
CA GLY A 140 15.70 -18.06 -3.87
C GLY A 140 15.67 -19.43 -3.18
N VAL A 141 16.07 -19.50 -1.90
CA VAL A 141 15.99 -20.73 -1.08
C VAL A 141 14.54 -21.20 -0.94
N PHE A 142 13.60 -20.29 -0.67
CA PHE A 142 12.19 -20.64 -0.53
C PHE A 142 11.55 -21.09 -1.84
N LEU A 143 11.91 -20.47 -2.96
CA LEU A 143 11.42 -20.87 -4.29
C LEU A 143 11.94 -22.24 -4.71
N ASP A 144 13.20 -22.56 -4.42
CA ASP A 144 13.77 -23.90 -4.66
C ASP A 144 13.04 -24.98 -3.83
N ARG A 145 12.77 -24.68 -2.56
CA ARG A 145 11.97 -25.56 -1.69
C ARG A 145 10.53 -25.70 -2.18
N PHE A 146 9.92 -24.62 -2.64
CA PHE A 146 8.58 -24.59 -3.18
C PHE A 146 8.46 -25.47 -4.43
N GLU A 147 9.39 -25.35 -5.38
CA GLU A 147 9.41 -26.19 -6.59
C GLU A 147 9.59 -27.68 -6.26
N THR A 148 10.40 -27.97 -5.24
CA THR A 148 10.66 -29.35 -4.81
C THR A 148 9.45 -29.98 -4.14
N ASN A 149 8.79 -29.26 -3.24
CA ASN A 149 7.71 -29.81 -2.41
C ASN A 149 6.30 -29.60 -2.99
N LYS A 150 6.14 -28.61 -3.88
CA LYS A 150 4.86 -28.17 -4.46
C LYS A 150 3.74 -28.05 -3.42
N PRO A 151 3.94 -27.27 -2.34
CA PRO A 151 2.93 -27.14 -1.30
C PRO A 151 1.65 -26.49 -1.86
N GLY A 152 0.49 -26.88 -1.30
CA GLY A 152 -0.84 -26.38 -1.69
C GLY A 152 -1.14 -24.94 -1.27
N ILE A 153 -0.18 -24.01 -1.37
CA ILE A 153 -0.33 -22.62 -0.89
C ILE A 153 -1.38 -21.82 -1.66
N PHE A 154 -1.80 -22.30 -2.84
CA PHE A 154 -2.84 -21.69 -3.67
C PHE A 154 -4.19 -22.43 -3.61
N ASN A 155 -4.32 -23.45 -2.76
CA ASN A 155 -5.59 -24.16 -2.58
C ASN A 155 -6.68 -23.21 -2.08
N PRO A 156 -7.93 -23.31 -2.58
CA PRO A 156 -9.03 -22.45 -2.12
C PRO A 156 -9.30 -22.56 -0.61
N GLN A 157 -9.23 -23.77 -0.07
CA GLN A 157 -9.39 -24.05 1.36
C GLN A 157 -8.02 -24.16 2.03
N GLN A 158 -7.85 -23.46 3.14
CA GLN A 158 -6.66 -23.52 3.98
C GLN A 158 -7.05 -23.44 5.45
N THR A 159 -6.42 -24.28 6.27
CA THR A 159 -6.40 -24.11 7.72
C THR A 159 -5.65 -22.84 8.13
N PHE A 160 -5.77 -22.44 9.40
CA PHE A 160 -5.05 -21.28 9.93
C PHE A 160 -3.54 -21.35 9.66
N ILE A 161 -2.88 -22.48 9.97
CA ILE A 161 -1.44 -22.59 9.82
C ILE A 161 -0.99 -22.65 8.35
N GLU A 162 -1.75 -23.32 7.48
CA GLU A 162 -1.48 -23.32 6.04
C GLU A 162 -1.56 -21.89 5.47
N ALA A 163 -2.55 -21.11 5.90
CA ALA A 163 -2.68 -19.72 5.51
C ALA A 163 -1.49 -18.87 5.98
N GLU A 164 -1.03 -19.05 7.22
CA GLU A 164 0.16 -18.38 7.75
C GLU A 164 1.45 -18.71 6.99
N GLN A 165 1.56 -19.93 6.48
CA GLN A 165 2.72 -20.45 5.77
C GLN A 165 2.63 -20.27 4.25
N SER A 166 1.54 -19.69 3.76
CA SER A 166 1.28 -19.53 2.33
C SER A 166 1.88 -18.27 1.69
N LEU A 167 2.33 -17.28 2.47
CA LEU A 167 2.88 -16.01 1.95
C LEU A 167 4.35 -16.15 1.56
N LEU A 168 4.62 -16.63 0.35
CA LEU A 168 5.99 -16.92 -0.10
C LEU A 168 6.72 -15.68 -0.64
N LEU A 169 6.01 -14.68 -1.20
CA LEU A 169 6.65 -13.50 -1.82
C LEU A 169 6.92 -12.36 -0.83
N GLY A 170 6.18 -12.30 0.28
CA GLY A 170 6.26 -11.23 1.26
C GLY A 170 5.50 -9.98 0.82
N HIS A 171 5.89 -8.80 1.33
CA HIS A 171 5.15 -7.56 1.12
C HIS A 171 5.46 -6.91 -0.25
N SER A 172 4.48 -6.85 -1.16
CA SER A 172 4.63 -6.35 -2.54
C SER A 172 5.05 -4.88 -2.70
N LEU A 173 5.10 -4.09 -1.61
CA LEU A 173 5.47 -2.67 -1.56
C LEU A 173 6.59 -2.42 -0.54
N HIS A 174 7.50 -3.38 -0.38
CA HIS A 174 8.67 -3.24 0.48
C HIS A 174 9.91 -3.78 -0.26
N PRO A 175 11.04 -3.06 -0.33
CA PRO A 175 12.23 -3.55 -1.03
C PRO A 175 12.97 -4.72 -0.34
N LEU A 176 12.54 -5.12 0.86
CA LEU A 176 13.24 -6.03 1.78
C LEU A 176 12.31 -7.18 2.22
N THR A 177 11.50 -7.70 1.29
CA THR A 177 10.32 -8.53 1.58
C THR A 177 10.63 -9.78 2.39
N LYS A 178 11.78 -10.40 2.16
CA LYS A 178 12.24 -11.65 2.77
C LYS A 178 13.58 -11.52 3.50
N THR A 179 13.97 -10.29 3.85
CA THR A 179 15.16 -10.07 4.68
C THR A 179 14.97 -10.73 6.05
N ARG A 180 15.99 -11.48 6.47
CA ARG A 180 16.11 -12.15 7.78
C ARG A 180 17.57 -12.08 8.22
N GLU A 181 18.03 -10.87 8.49
CA GLU A 181 19.42 -10.67 8.90
C GLU A 181 19.66 -11.26 10.29
N GLY A 182 20.55 -12.25 10.35
CA GLY A 182 20.84 -13.06 11.54
C GLY A 182 20.68 -14.57 11.27
N PHE A 183 19.83 -14.95 10.31
CA PHE A 183 19.67 -16.35 9.92
C PHE A 183 20.69 -16.77 8.87
N ASN A 184 21.28 -17.95 9.05
CA ASN A 184 21.93 -18.69 7.98
C ASN A 184 20.92 -19.57 7.22
N THR A 185 21.37 -20.31 6.19
CA THR A 185 20.47 -21.15 5.38
C THR A 185 19.77 -22.25 6.17
N ASP A 186 20.43 -22.88 7.16
CA ASP A 186 19.81 -23.91 7.99
C ASP A 186 18.74 -23.31 8.91
N ASP A 187 19.01 -22.13 9.48
CA ASP A 187 18.05 -21.35 10.26
C ASP A 187 16.83 -21.00 9.41
N LEU A 188 17.04 -20.58 8.15
CA LEU A 188 15.95 -20.31 7.21
C LEU A 188 15.12 -21.57 7.01
N LEU A 189 15.72 -22.72 6.72
CA LEU A 189 14.96 -23.95 6.48
C LEU A 189 14.18 -24.40 7.73
N ARG A 190 14.72 -24.14 8.93
CA ARG A 190 14.16 -24.63 10.19
C ARG A 190 13.08 -23.72 10.79
N TYR A 191 13.26 -22.40 10.74
CA TYR A 191 12.44 -21.45 11.50
C TYR A 191 11.50 -20.60 10.64
N SER A 192 11.55 -20.77 9.32
CA SER A 192 10.75 -19.97 8.38
C SER A 192 9.37 -20.58 8.14
N PRO A 193 8.28 -19.76 8.12
CA PRO A 193 6.95 -20.27 7.78
C PRO A 193 6.89 -20.86 6.36
N GLU A 194 7.67 -20.31 5.41
CA GLU A 194 7.70 -20.73 4.00
C GLU A 194 8.14 -22.17 3.79
N THR A 195 8.86 -22.76 4.75
CA THR A 195 9.38 -24.14 4.64
C THR A 195 8.48 -25.16 5.33
N GLN A 196 7.44 -24.69 6.02
CA GLN A 196 6.49 -25.50 6.81
C GLN A 196 7.16 -26.36 7.89
N ALA A 197 8.40 -26.04 8.26
CA ALA A 197 9.13 -26.74 9.29
C ALA A 197 8.47 -26.54 10.67
N ARG A 198 8.63 -27.55 11.53
CA ARG A 198 8.21 -27.50 12.93
C ARG A 198 9.40 -27.77 13.84
N PHE A 199 9.44 -27.09 14.97
CA PHE A 199 10.55 -27.18 15.92
C PHE A 199 10.05 -27.08 17.37
N PRO A 200 10.72 -27.76 18.32
CA PRO A 200 10.47 -27.53 19.74
C PRO A 200 10.97 -26.15 20.17
N LEU A 201 10.46 -25.62 21.26
CA LEU A 201 11.00 -24.38 21.85
C LEU A 201 12.20 -24.70 22.73
N HIS A 202 13.02 -23.68 22.98
CA HIS A 202 14.07 -23.74 23.98
C HIS A 202 13.55 -23.18 25.30
N TYR A 203 13.85 -23.83 26.42
CA TYR A 203 13.38 -23.38 27.73
C TYR A 203 14.54 -23.06 28.67
N PHE A 204 14.27 -22.14 29.59
CA PHE A 204 15.15 -21.78 30.69
C PHE A 204 14.42 -21.93 32.03
N LEU A 205 15.14 -22.32 33.07
CA LEU A 205 14.72 -22.18 34.46
C LEU A 205 15.35 -20.93 35.04
N ILE A 206 14.53 -20.02 35.55
CA ILE A 206 15.00 -18.73 36.08
C ILE A 206 14.42 -18.53 37.48
N HIS A 207 15.25 -18.08 38.41
CA HIS A 207 14.85 -17.82 39.78
C HIS A 207 13.69 -16.79 39.81
N PRO A 208 12.62 -17.04 40.59
CA PRO A 208 11.36 -16.29 40.49
C PRO A 208 11.49 -14.79 40.75
N GLU A 209 12.48 -14.37 41.54
CA GLU A 209 12.77 -12.94 41.81
C GLU A 209 13.05 -12.12 40.53
N TYR A 210 13.55 -12.77 39.48
CA TYR A 210 13.94 -12.10 38.24
C TYR A 210 12.88 -12.22 37.15
N VAL A 211 11.78 -12.94 37.38
CA VAL A 211 10.73 -13.17 36.39
C VAL A 211 9.49 -12.36 36.75
N THR A 212 9.04 -11.53 35.81
CA THR A 212 7.73 -10.87 35.87
C THR A 212 6.80 -11.53 34.87
N GLU A 213 5.72 -12.12 35.37
CA GLU A 213 4.67 -12.69 34.53
C GLU A 213 3.30 -12.17 34.93
N LYS A 214 2.40 -12.06 33.96
CA LYS A 214 0.98 -11.81 34.21
C LYS A 214 0.14 -12.68 33.28
N ASN A 215 -1.06 -13.00 33.74
CA ASN A 215 -2.13 -13.53 32.92
C ASN A 215 -3.45 -12.88 33.37
N THR A 216 -4.33 -12.56 32.43
CA THR A 216 -5.72 -12.19 32.74
C THR A 216 -6.57 -13.37 33.20
N GLU A 217 -6.10 -14.60 32.93
CA GLU A 217 -6.69 -15.85 33.42
C GLU A 217 -6.01 -16.32 34.72
N ALA A 218 -6.53 -17.37 35.36
CA ALA A 218 -6.08 -17.80 36.69
C ALA A 218 -4.66 -18.44 36.72
N ILE A 219 -4.22 -19.08 35.64
CA ILE A 219 -2.95 -19.82 35.61
C ILE A 219 -1.81 -18.95 35.08
N LEU A 220 -0.70 -18.87 35.82
CA LEU A 220 0.49 -18.16 35.38
C LEU A 220 1.23 -18.95 34.28
N PRO A 221 1.78 -18.26 33.27
CA PRO A 221 2.32 -18.94 32.10
C PRO A 221 3.54 -19.80 32.37
N CYS A 222 4.46 -19.38 33.25
CA CYS A 222 5.63 -20.17 33.61
C CYS A 222 5.24 -21.47 34.33
N ASP A 223 4.22 -21.40 35.19
CA ASP A 223 3.74 -22.57 35.94
C ASP A 223 3.01 -23.56 35.02
N LYS A 224 2.23 -23.05 34.07
CA LYS A 224 1.60 -23.88 33.03
C LYS A 224 2.63 -24.61 32.18
N LEU A 225 3.63 -23.90 31.67
CA LEU A 225 4.71 -24.50 30.87
C LEU A 225 5.47 -25.58 31.66
N LYS A 226 5.73 -25.35 32.96
CA LYS A 226 6.33 -26.37 33.83
C LYS A 226 5.46 -27.62 33.93
N GLN A 227 4.15 -27.47 34.10
CA GLN A 227 3.20 -28.59 34.13
C GLN A 227 3.19 -29.36 32.80
N GLU A 228 3.15 -28.64 31.67
CA GLU A 228 3.17 -29.24 30.33
C GLU A 228 4.46 -30.03 30.08
N LEU A 229 5.63 -29.50 30.46
CA LEU A 229 6.90 -30.22 30.32
C LEU A 229 7.01 -31.44 31.24
N LEU A 230 6.48 -31.36 32.46
CA LEU A 230 6.46 -32.50 33.39
C LEU A 230 5.54 -33.63 32.91
N ALA A 231 4.42 -33.28 32.27
CA ALA A 231 3.45 -34.22 31.74
C ALA A 231 3.81 -34.76 30.34
N GLY A 232 4.47 -33.95 29.52
CA GLY A 232 4.82 -34.26 28.13
C GLY A 232 6.18 -34.95 27.97
N ASP A 233 6.75 -34.93 26.76
CA ASP A 233 7.89 -35.78 26.37
C ASP A 233 9.28 -35.23 26.77
N ALA A 234 9.36 -34.40 27.81
CA ALA A 234 10.65 -33.93 28.32
C ALA A 234 11.53 -35.10 28.79
N SER A 235 12.83 -35.02 28.52
CA SER A 235 13.78 -36.07 28.90
C SER A 235 13.84 -36.29 30.42
N PRO A 236 14.25 -37.47 30.90
CA PRO A 236 14.39 -37.73 32.34
C PRO A 236 15.30 -36.71 33.05
N ALA A 237 16.36 -36.25 32.38
CA ALA A 237 17.27 -35.23 32.90
C ALA A 237 16.56 -33.88 33.10
N ILE A 238 15.80 -33.42 32.10
CA ILE A 238 15.01 -32.19 32.20
C ILE A 238 13.95 -32.32 33.31
N ARG A 239 13.21 -33.44 33.36
CA ARG A 239 12.23 -33.68 34.42
C ARG A 239 12.85 -33.71 35.81
N SER A 240 14.09 -34.19 35.95
CA SER A 240 14.82 -34.14 37.21
C SER A 240 15.13 -32.69 37.60
N MET A 241 15.65 -31.89 36.67
CA MET A 241 15.91 -30.47 36.91
C MET A 241 14.63 -29.69 37.27
N LEU A 242 13.51 -29.95 36.58
CA LEU A 242 12.22 -29.32 36.89
C LEU A 242 11.72 -29.62 38.31
N ARG A 243 12.07 -30.80 38.86
CA ARG A 243 11.73 -31.22 40.23
C ARG A 243 12.72 -30.69 41.26
N GLU A 244 14.00 -30.63 40.92
CA GLU A 244 15.05 -30.06 41.77
C GLU A 244 14.82 -28.56 41.99
N TYR A 245 14.60 -27.82 40.90
CA TYR A 245 14.30 -26.39 40.89
C TYR A 245 12.78 -26.16 40.83
N TYR A 246 12.05 -26.74 41.78
CA TYR A 246 10.58 -26.74 41.79
C TYR A 246 9.97 -25.33 41.89
N ASP A 247 10.69 -24.37 42.48
CA ASP A 247 10.33 -22.96 42.66
C ASP A 247 10.76 -22.05 41.51
N TYR A 248 11.66 -22.50 40.63
CA TYR A 248 12.10 -21.73 39.46
C TYR A 248 11.01 -21.64 38.39
N LYS A 249 11.02 -20.55 37.64
CA LYS A 249 10.06 -20.28 36.56
C LYS A 249 10.58 -20.83 35.23
N VAL A 250 9.70 -21.51 34.48
CA VAL A 250 10.00 -22.01 33.14
C VAL A 250 9.71 -20.91 32.11
N VAL A 251 10.76 -20.39 31.48
CA VAL A 251 10.67 -19.29 30.50
C VAL A 251 10.99 -19.85 29.10
N PRO A 252 10.09 -19.69 28.11
CA PRO A 252 10.32 -20.13 26.74
C PRO A 252 11.16 -19.10 25.96
N ALA A 253 11.91 -19.57 24.97
CA ALA A 253 12.61 -18.75 23.99
C ALA A 253 12.58 -19.43 22.62
N HIS A 254 12.71 -18.63 21.56
CA HIS A 254 12.93 -19.18 20.23
C HIS A 254 14.31 -19.87 20.21
N PRO A 255 14.49 -21.06 19.60
CA PRO A 255 15.78 -21.76 19.66
C PRO A 255 16.97 -20.96 19.15
N TRP A 256 16.80 -20.21 18.06
CA TRP A 256 17.84 -19.27 17.59
C TRP A 256 18.14 -18.16 18.62
N GLU A 257 17.10 -17.59 19.22
CA GLU A 257 17.24 -16.53 20.22
C GLU A 257 17.94 -17.05 21.49
N ALA A 258 17.66 -18.29 21.89
CA ALA A 258 18.32 -18.92 23.03
C ALA A 258 19.83 -19.03 22.82
N GLN A 259 20.30 -19.34 21.60
CA GLN A 259 21.74 -19.36 21.30
C GLN A 259 22.36 -17.97 21.36
N TYR A 260 21.64 -16.95 20.91
CA TYR A 260 22.05 -15.55 21.06
C TYR A 260 22.12 -15.14 22.54
N LEU A 261 21.10 -15.49 23.33
CA LEU A 261 21.00 -15.20 24.76
C LEU A 261 22.13 -15.83 25.58
N LEU A 262 22.50 -17.08 25.29
CA LEU A 262 23.59 -17.80 25.98
C LEU A 262 24.97 -17.11 25.81
N GLN A 263 25.11 -16.22 24.82
CA GLN A 263 26.33 -15.44 24.59
C GLN A 263 26.31 -14.09 25.30
N GLN A 264 25.17 -13.66 25.86
CA GLN A 264 25.04 -12.36 26.51
C GLN A 264 25.63 -12.40 27.93
N THR A 265 26.35 -11.34 28.29
CA THR A 265 27.02 -11.22 29.60
C THR A 265 26.06 -11.39 30.77
N ALA A 266 24.87 -10.76 30.71
CA ALA A 266 23.86 -10.87 31.76
C ALA A 266 23.41 -12.33 31.99
N VAL A 267 23.20 -13.09 30.92
CA VAL A 267 22.78 -14.50 30.99
C VAL A 267 23.89 -15.37 31.56
N GLN A 268 25.13 -15.16 31.12
CA GLN A 268 26.30 -15.89 31.65
C GLN A 268 26.52 -15.63 33.13
N GLU A 269 26.34 -14.39 33.59
CA GLU A 269 26.40 -14.03 35.01
C GLU A 269 25.30 -14.70 35.84
N MET A 270 24.05 -14.71 35.36
CA MET A 270 22.95 -15.40 36.03
C MET A 270 23.20 -16.91 36.13
N MET A 271 23.73 -17.53 35.06
CA MET A 271 24.10 -18.94 35.06
C MET A 271 25.24 -19.24 36.05
N ALA A 272 26.28 -18.41 36.09
CA ALA A 272 27.41 -18.58 37.00
C ALA A 272 26.97 -18.48 38.48
N LYS A 273 25.91 -17.71 38.76
CA LYS A 273 25.29 -17.59 40.09
C LYS A 273 24.25 -18.68 40.40
N GLY A 274 23.98 -19.60 39.47
CA GLY A 274 22.93 -20.61 39.62
C GLY A 274 21.50 -20.05 39.63
N LEU A 275 21.31 -18.82 39.14
CA LEU A 275 20.00 -18.15 39.08
C LEU A 275 19.26 -18.44 37.77
N LEU A 276 19.96 -19.00 36.79
CA LEU A 276 19.43 -19.36 35.48
C LEU A 276 20.05 -20.68 34.99
N HIS A 277 19.23 -21.57 34.46
CA HIS A 277 19.66 -22.82 33.83
C HIS A 277 19.01 -22.99 32.46
N SER A 278 19.80 -23.39 31.46
CA SER A 278 19.30 -23.73 30.13
C SER A 278 18.82 -25.18 30.11
N LEU A 279 17.57 -25.42 29.68
CA LEU A 279 17.00 -26.77 29.52
C LEU A 279 17.22 -27.34 28.12
N GLY A 280 17.60 -26.51 27.15
CA GLY A 280 17.67 -26.91 25.75
C GLY A 280 16.30 -26.92 25.08
N GLU A 281 16.32 -27.45 23.86
CA GLU A 281 15.13 -27.66 23.04
C GLU A 281 14.33 -28.88 23.53
N THR A 282 13.05 -28.70 23.89
CA THR A 282 12.19 -29.79 24.38
C THR A 282 10.70 -29.49 24.21
N GLY A 283 9.84 -30.44 24.57
CA GLY A 283 8.38 -30.30 24.48
C GLY A 283 7.82 -30.51 23.07
N VAL A 284 6.58 -30.04 22.87
CA VAL A 284 5.85 -30.21 21.61
C VAL A 284 6.42 -29.35 20.48
N LEU A 285 6.14 -29.74 19.23
CA LEU A 285 6.58 -29.02 18.05
C LEU A 285 5.63 -27.89 17.69
N TYR A 286 6.19 -26.71 17.46
CA TYR A 286 5.45 -25.55 16.96
C TYR A 286 5.83 -25.24 15.51
N ALA A 287 4.88 -24.70 14.78
CA ALA A 287 5.06 -24.16 13.44
C ALA A 287 5.18 -22.63 13.50
N ALA A 288 6.15 -22.06 12.78
CA ALA A 288 6.25 -20.61 12.64
C ALA A 288 5.09 -20.04 11.81
N THR A 289 4.54 -18.92 12.26
CA THR A 289 3.53 -18.14 11.51
C THR A 289 4.18 -17.11 10.58
N SER A 290 3.40 -16.33 9.83
CA SER A 290 3.93 -15.29 8.91
C SER A 290 4.80 -14.22 9.58
N SER A 291 4.71 -14.07 10.91
CA SER A 291 5.57 -13.17 11.69
C SER A 291 6.96 -13.76 12.00
N VAL A 292 7.20 -15.03 11.65
CA VAL A 292 8.36 -15.87 12.01
C VAL A 292 8.42 -16.20 13.50
N ARG A 293 8.39 -15.17 14.35
CA ARG A 293 8.57 -15.28 15.81
C ARG A 293 7.32 -15.67 16.61
N THR A 294 6.14 -15.63 16.01
CA THR A 294 4.93 -16.18 16.63
C THR A 294 4.77 -17.63 16.18
N VAL A 295 4.67 -18.55 17.13
CA VAL A 295 4.67 -19.98 16.88
C VAL A 295 3.35 -20.62 17.32
N TYR A 296 2.88 -21.60 16.55
CA TYR A 296 1.55 -22.20 16.65
C TYR A 296 1.61 -23.72 16.80
N ASN A 297 0.73 -24.25 17.64
CA ASN A 297 0.43 -25.68 17.73
C ASN A 297 -1.09 -25.85 17.88
N GLU A 298 -1.66 -26.73 17.09
CA GLU A 298 -3.10 -27.00 16.95
C GLU A 298 -3.75 -27.58 18.22
N GLU A 299 -2.97 -28.12 19.15
CA GLU A 299 -3.44 -28.65 20.44
C GLU A 299 -3.18 -27.67 21.59
N SER A 300 -2.31 -26.69 21.41
CA SER A 300 -1.97 -25.71 22.44
C SER A 300 -3.09 -24.70 22.65
N ASP A 301 -3.33 -24.34 23.91
CA ASP A 301 -4.20 -23.22 24.29
C ASP A 301 -3.64 -21.86 23.85
N TRP A 302 -2.32 -21.78 23.68
CA TRP A 302 -1.61 -20.53 23.46
C TRP A 302 -0.70 -20.58 22.24
N MET A 303 -0.59 -19.44 21.56
CA MET A 303 0.50 -19.16 20.62
C MET A 303 1.53 -18.29 21.34
N TYR A 304 2.82 -18.57 21.14
CA TYR A 304 3.89 -17.80 21.78
C TYR A 304 4.50 -16.83 20.76
N LYS A 305 4.47 -15.53 21.05
CA LYS A 305 5.15 -14.48 20.28
C LYS A 305 6.44 -14.13 20.99
N LEU A 306 7.51 -14.78 20.55
CA LEU A 306 8.83 -14.78 21.19
C LEU A 306 9.66 -13.58 20.70
N SER A 307 10.54 -13.04 21.53
CA SER A 307 11.55 -12.11 21.02
C SER A 307 12.55 -12.81 20.10
N LEU A 308 13.03 -12.07 19.10
CA LEU A 308 13.94 -12.57 18.09
C LEU A 308 14.82 -11.43 17.56
N HIS A 309 16.11 -11.46 17.88
CA HIS A 309 17.14 -10.50 17.42
C HIS A 309 17.55 -10.73 15.95
N VAL A 310 16.54 -10.87 15.09
CA VAL A 310 16.67 -11.01 13.64
C VAL A 310 15.97 -9.83 13.00
N LYS A 311 16.65 -9.14 12.09
CA LYS A 311 16.04 -8.02 11.36
C LYS A 311 15.14 -8.59 10.26
N ILE A 312 13.84 -8.35 10.38
CA ILE A 312 12.84 -8.75 9.39
C ILE A 312 12.22 -7.48 8.85
N THR A 313 12.28 -7.28 7.54
CA THR A 313 11.99 -5.99 6.88
C THR A 313 12.90 -4.88 7.44
N ASN A 314 12.34 -3.82 8.04
CA ASN A 314 13.11 -2.70 8.57
C ASN A 314 13.46 -2.80 10.07
N SER A 315 13.00 -3.83 10.79
CA SER A 315 13.09 -3.85 12.26
C SER A 315 13.52 -5.19 12.85
N TYR A 316 14.24 -5.11 13.97
CA TYR A 316 14.41 -6.25 14.87
C TYR A 316 13.06 -6.66 15.46
N ARG A 317 12.88 -7.97 15.68
CA ARG A 317 11.61 -8.54 16.14
C ARG A 317 11.67 -8.89 17.62
N VAL A 318 11.98 -7.89 18.43
CA VAL A 318 11.97 -7.95 19.90
C VAL A 318 10.62 -7.43 20.41
N ASN A 319 10.17 -7.85 21.59
CA ASN A 319 8.96 -7.32 22.24
C ASN A 319 9.37 -6.32 23.31
N TYR A 320 8.80 -5.11 23.28
CA TYR A 320 9.08 -4.11 24.30
C TYR A 320 8.08 -4.20 25.46
N PRO A 321 8.47 -3.86 26.70
CA PRO A 321 7.58 -3.95 27.87
C PRO A 321 6.23 -3.25 27.69
N HIS A 322 6.25 -2.06 27.10
CA HIS A 322 5.03 -1.28 26.85
C HIS A 322 4.06 -1.95 25.87
N GLU A 323 4.55 -2.81 24.97
CA GLU A 323 3.74 -3.60 24.05
C GLU A 323 3.10 -4.80 24.75
N LEU A 324 3.80 -5.42 25.70
CA LEU A 324 3.28 -6.51 26.52
C LEU A 324 2.14 -6.01 27.42
N TYR A 325 2.32 -4.84 28.05
CA TYR A 325 1.27 -4.20 28.83
C TYR A 325 0.04 -3.89 27.99
N ARG A 326 0.22 -3.40 26.76
CA ARG A 326 -0.87 -3.13 25.82
C ARG A 326 -1.67 -4.38 25.49
N GLY A 327 -0.97 -5.50 25.21
CA GLY A 327 -1.60 -6.79 24.96
C GLY A 327 -2.49 -7.25 26.11
N ASN A 328 -1.94 -7.22 27.32
CA ASN A 328 -2.61 -7.65 28.54
C ASN A 328 -3.78 -6.73 28.92
N GLU A 329 -3.60 -5.40 28.88
CA GLU A 329 -4.66 -4.43 29.16
C GLU A 329 -5.83 -4.55 28.17
N ALA A 330 -5.54 -4.76 26.88
CA ALA A 330 -6.57 -5.02 25.88
C ALA A 330 -7.34 -6.33 26.16
N ALA A 331 -6.64 -7.38 26.60
CA ALA A 331 -7.28 -8.63 26.99
C ALA A 331 -8.21 -8.45 28.20
N GLN A 332 -7.78 -7.68 29.21
CA GLN A 332 -8.62 -7.32 30.36
C GLN A 332 -9.85 -6.54 29.91
N LEU A 333 -9.68 -5.54 29.03
CA LEU A 333 -10.76 -4.70 28.54
C LEU A 333 -11.85 -5.53 27.84
N MET A 334 -11.43 -6.51 27.02
CA MET A 334 -12.32 -7.41 26.32
C MET A 334 -13.17 -8.31 27.25
N GLN A 335 -12.73 -8.52 28.50
CA GLN A 335 -13.48 -9.31 29.50
C GLN A 335 -14.54 -8.49 30.25
N THR A 336 -14.45 -7.15 30.20
CA THR A 336 -15.41 -6.24 30.86
C THR A 336 -16.75 -6.16 30.13
N GLY A 337 -17.70 -5.40 30.68
CA GLY A 337 -18.96 -5.07 29.99
C GLY A 337 -18.73 -4.32 28.66
N TRP A 338 -17.65 -3.54 28.56
CA TRP A 338 -17.28 -2.83 27.34
C TRP A 338 -16.96 -3.80 26.20
N GLY A 339 -16.11 -4.80 26.45
CA GLY A 339 -15.73 -5.80 25.44
C GLY A 339 -16.88 -6.69 25.02
N LYS A 340 -17.73 -7.07 25.98
CA LYS A 340 -18.95 -7.84 25.70
C LYS A 340 -19.93 -7.07 24.82
N ALA A 341 -20.10 -5.77 25.06
CA ALA A 341 -20.93 -4.90 24.23
C ALA A 341 -20.38 -4.78 22.80
N LEU A 342 -19.05 -4.61 22.65
CA LEU A 342 -18.39 -4.60 21.34
C LEU A 342 -18.66 -5.90 20.57
N GLN A 343 -18.42 -7.04 21.20
CA GLN A 343 -18.60 -8.35 20.56
C GLN A 343 -20.06 -8.62 20.18
N GLN A 344 -21.02 -8.19 21.01
CA GLN A 344 -22.45 -8.30 20.73
C GLN A 344 -22.86 -7.41 19.54
N ARG A 345 -22.31 -6.20 19.47
CA ARG A 345 -22.60 -5.24 18.39
C ARG A 345 -22.00 -5.68 17.05
N PHE A 346 -20.79 -6.26 17.08
CA PHE A 346 -20.03 -6.67 15.90
C PHE A 346 -19.64 -8.17 15.97
N PRO A 347 -20.60 -9.10 15.89
CA PRO A 347 -20.33 -10.54 16.06
C PRO A 347 -19.44 -11.15 14.95
N GLY A 348 -19.37 -10.48 13.80
CA GLY A 348 -18.52 -10.87 12.67
C GLY A 348 -17.04 -10.47 12.80
N VAL A 349 -16.67 -9.76 13.87
CA VAL A 349 -15.28 -9.37 14.17
C VAL A 349 -14.87 -10.01 15.49
N GLU A 350 -13.71 -10.68 15.50
CA GLU A 350 -13.11 -11.25 16.70
C GLU A 350 -11.69 -10.71 16.89
N PHE A 351 -11.42 -10.13 18.06
CA PHE A 351 -10.08 -9.70 18.44
C PHE A 351 -9.37 -10.83 19.20
N ILE A 352 -8.32 -11.41 18.61
CA ILE A 352 -7.50 -12.42 19.26
C ILE A 352 -6.57 -11.72 20.23
N THR A 353 -6.81 -11.91 21.52
CA THR A 353 -6.10 -11.18 22.57
C THR A 353 -4.80 -11.85 23.02
N ASP A 354 -3.90 -11.05 23.58
CA ASP A 354 -2.66 -11.47 24.24
C ASP A 354 -2.83 -11.42 25.78
N PRO A 355 -3.47 -12.43 26.42
CA PRO A 355 -3.84 -12.38 27.84
C PRO A 355 -2.65 -12.47 28.79
N ALA A 356 -1.50 -12.95 28.35
CA ALA A 356 -0.36 -13.19 29.21
C ALA A 356 0.97 -12.72 28.61
N TYR A 357 1.94 -12.46 29.47
CA TYR A 357 3.31 -12.16 29.07
C TYR A 357 4.32 -12.63 30.12
N ILE A 358 5.58 -12.76 29.70
CA ILE A 358 6.74 -13.05 30.54
C ILE A 358 7.84 -12.03 30.24
N MET A 359 8.50 -11.53 31.29
CA MET A 359 9.71 -10.70 31.21
C MET A 359 10.75 -11.21 32.22
N VAL A 360 12.03 -11.04 31.90
CA VAL A 360 13.15 -11.32 32.79
C VAL A 360 13.90 -10.03 33.05
N ASN A 361 14.17 -9.72 34.31
CA ASN A 361 14.89 -8.52 34.73
C ASN A 361 16.24 -8.89 35.34
N TRP A 362 17.28 -8.11 35.07
CA TRP A 362 18.59 -8.25 35.69
C TRP A 362 19.17 -6.85 35.96
N ASN A 363 19.60 -6.60 37.20
CA ASN A 363 20.16 -5.31 37.62
C ASN A 363 19.28 -4.08 37.28
N GLY A 364 17.95 -4.23 37.34
CA GLY A 364 16.99 -3.16 37.05
C GLY A 364 16.62 -2.99 35.58
N GLU A 365 17.22 -3.77 34.67
CA GLU A 365 16.95 -3.73 33.22
C GLU A 365 16.24 -5.00 32.76
N VAL A 366 15.37 -4.87 31.75
CA VAL A 366 14.72 -6.02 31.10
C VAL A 366 15.69 -6.64 30.10
N ILE A 367 15.91 -7.95 30.20
CA ILE A 367 16.61 -8.71 29.15
C ILE A 367 15.59 -9.03 28.06
N ASP A 368 15.60 -8.22 27.02
CA ASP A 368 14.59 -8.18 25.97
C ASP A 368 14.48 -9.49 25.17
N GLY A 369 15.55 -10.27 25.01
CA GLY A 369 15.49 -11.59 24.35
C GLY A 369 14.59 -12.62 25.06
N PHE A 370 14.30 -12.47 26.35
CA PHE A 370 13.35 -13.33 27.07
C PHE A 370 11.89 -12.85 27.01
N THR A 371 11.65 -11.63 26.54
CA THR A 371 10.31 -11.04 26.55
C THR A 371 9.38 -11.81 25.62
N THR A 372 8.28 -12.31 26.18
CA THR A 372 7.34 -13.17 25.45
C THR A 372 5.92 -12.66 25.64
N SER A 373 5.23 -12.39 24.53
CA SER A 373 3.78 -12.21 24.52
C SER A 373 3.11 -13.57 24.28
N ILE A 374 2.03 -13.85 25.01
CA ILE A 374 1.31 -15.12 24.92
C ILE A 374 -0.10 -14.81 24.44
N ARG A 375 -0.42 -15.32 23.26
CA ARG A 375 -1.67 -15.09 22.54
C ARG A 375 -2.62 -16.25 22.73
N LYS A 376 -3.91 -15.95 22.90
CA LYS A 376 -4.96 -16.97 22.93
C LYS A 376 -5.04 -17.70 21.59
N ASN A 377 -4.99 -19.03 21.60
CA ASN A 377 -5.18 -19.83 20.40
C ASN A 377 -6.66 -20.14 20.17
N VAL A 378 -7.30 -19.41 19.26
CA VAL A 378 -8.70 -19.64 18.87
C VAL A 378 -8.85 -20.70 17.77
N PHE A 379 -7.73 -21.07 17.12
CA PHE A 379 -7.64 -22.05 16.04
C PHE A 379 -7.06 -23.37 16.53
N LYS A 380 -7.62 -23.94 17.61
CA LYS A 380 -7.16 -25.22 18.18
C LYS A 380 -8.24 -26.31 18.11
N GLY A 381 -7.84 -27.57 18.19
CA GLY A 381 -8.76 -28.72 18.09
C GLY A 381 -9.61 -28.63 16.82
N ASN A 382 -10.94 -28.75 16.95
CA ASN A 382 -11.85 -28.65 15.80
C ASN A 382 -11.76 -27.29 15.06
N ASN A 383 -11.42 -26.20 15.76
CA ASN A 383 -11.28 -24.89 15.13
C ASN A 383 -10.00 -24.77 14.28
N ALA A 384 -9.03 -25.67 14.42
CA ALA A 384 -7.84 -25.70 13.57
C ALA A 384 -8.20 -26.00 12.10
N GLN A 385 -9.34 -26.65 11.86
CA GLN A 385 -9.84 -27.02 10.52
C GLN A 385 -10.67 -25.92 9.85
N LYS A 386 -10.83 -24.75 10.49
CA LYS A 386 -11.54 -23.63 9.88
C LYS A 386 -10.83 -23.15 8.62
N ASN A 387 -11.61 -22.79 7.61
CA ASN A 387 -11.09 -22.21 6.37
C ASN A 387 -10.74 -20.73 6.58
N VAL A 388 -9.47 -20.45 6.84
CA VAL A 388 -8.96 -19.12 7.18
C VAL A 388 -7.97 -18.67 6.12
N SER A 389 -7.90 -17.36 5.90
CA SER A 389 -6.98 -16.74 4.95
C SER A 389 -6.26 -15.57 5.57
N LEU A 390 -4.95 -15.51 5.41
CA LEU A 390 -4.18 -14.29 5.59
C LEU A 390 -4.46 -13.36 4.41
N ILE A 391 -4.96 -12.15 4.62
CA ILE A 391 -5.27 -11.23 3.51
C ILE A 391 -4.03 -10.97 2.64
N ALA A 392 -2.85 -10.87 3.26
CA ALA A 392 -1.59 -10.67 2.53
C ALA A 392 -1.30 -11.80 1.54
N ALA A 393 -1.62 -13.05 1.91
CA ALA A 393 -1.45 -14.20 1.04
C ALA A 393 -2.48 -14.27 -0.09
N LEU A 394 -3.66 -13.68 0.07
CA LEU A 394 -4.64 -13.54 -1.01
C LEU A 394 -4.17 -12.54 -2.08
N CYS A 395 -3.39 -11.54 -1.68
CA CYS A 395 -2.90 -10.48 -2.55
C CYS A 395 -1.54 -10.80 -3.19
N GLN A 396 -0.94 -11.94 -2.87
CA GLN A 396 0.33 -12.35 -3.44
C GLN A 396 0.19 -12.76 -4.92
N ASP A 397 1.27 -12.58 -5.67
CA ASP A 397 1.33 -12.89 -7.09
C ASP A 397 1.48 -14.40 -7.38
N SER A 398 1.31 -14.79 -8.64
CA SER A 398 1.57 -16.15 -9.11
C SER A 398 3.03 -16.56 -8.87
N ILE A 399 3.24 -17.83 -8.53
CA ILE A 399 4.56 -18.40 -8.33
C ILE A 399 4.71 -19.60 -9.26
N ALA A 400 5.81 -19.62 -10.02
CA ALA A 400 6.10 -20.68 -10.98
C ALA A 400 4.94 -21.01 -11.94
N GLY A 401 4.21 -19.97 -12.38
CA GLY A 401 3.07 -20.10 -13.30
C GLY A 401 1.80 -20.67 -12.69
N GLN A 402 1.74 -20.92 -11.38
CA GLN A 402 0.52 -21.34 -10.71
C GLN A 402 -0.48 -20.19 -10.58
N THR A 403 -1.76 -20.52 -10.71
CA THR A 403 -2.85 -19.56 -10.53
C THR A 403 -2.91 -19.08 -9.07
N PRO A 404 -2.91 -17.76 -8.81
CA PRO A 404 -2.97 -17.23 -7.45
C PRO A 404 -4.22 -17.67 -6.70
N ARG A 405 -4.12 -17.68 -5.36
CA ARG A 405 -5.16 -18.22 -4.50
C ARG A 405 -6.49 -17.48 -4.64
N ILE A 406 -6.49 -16.15 -4.71
CA ILE A 406 -7.72 -15.35 -4.85
C ILE A 406 -8.49 -15.73 -6.13
N VAL A 407 -7.78 -16.01 -7.22
CA VAL A 407 -8.38 -16.48 -8.47
C VAL A 407 -9.01 -17.85 -8.27
N ASN A 408 -8.28 -18.81 -7.66
CA ASN A 408 -8.82 -20.14 -7.39
C ASN A 408 -10.07 -20.09 -6.48
N ILE A 409 -10.06 -19.24 -5.46
CA ILE A 409 -11.22 -19.01 -4.57
C ILE A 409 -12.43 -18.54 -5.36
N ILE A 410 -12.29 -17.48 -6.16
CA ILE A 410 -13.42 -16.91 -6.90
C ILE A 410 -13.94 -17.87 -7.97
N HIS A 411 -13.06 -18.56 -8.69
CA HIS A 411 -13.49 -19.56 -9.67
C HIS A 411 -14.25 -20.72 -9.03
N GLU A 412 -13.80 -21.21 -7.87
CA GLU A 412 -14.47 -22.29 -7.17
C GLU A 412 -15.80 -21.82 -6.55
N ALA A 413 -15.83 -20.63 -5.96
CA ALA A 413 -17.06 -19.99 -5.47
C ALA A 413 -18.10 -19.80 -6.59
N ALA A 414 -17.64 -19.43 -7.79
CA ALA A 414 -18.48 -19.25 -8.97
C ALA A 414 -19.13 -20.57 -9.41
N LYS A 415 -18.39 -21.68 -9.35
CA LYS A 415 -18.93 -23.02 -9.58
C LYS A 415 -19.96 -23.40 -8.52
N TYR A 416 -19.66 -23.22 -7.23
CA TYR A 416 -20.59 -23.54 -6.14
C TYR A 416 -21.92 -22.81 -6.28
N ARG A 417 -21.89 -21.53 -6.70
CA ARG A 417 -23.09 -20.70 -6.85
C ARG A 417 -23.72 -20.73 -8.24
N ASN A 418 -23.09 -21.39 -9.20
CA ASN A 418 -23.48 -21.39 -10.61
C ASN A 418 -23.66 -19.96 -11.16
N ARG A 419 -22.63 -19.12 -11.00
CA ARG A 419 -22.62 -17.71 -11.42
C ARG A 419 -21.37 -17.38 -12.25
N PRO A 420 -21.38 -16.32 -13.07
CA PRO A 420 -20.19 -15.81 -13.74
C PRO A 420 -19.08 -15.44 -12.73
N VAL A 421 -17.81 -15.60 -13.15
CA VAL A 421 -16.62 -15.29 -12.33
C VAL A 421 -16.63 -13.82 -11.89
N THR A 422 -16.85 -12.89 -12.82
CA THR A 422 -16.87 -11.45 -12.51
C THR A 422 -18.01 -11.06 -11.57
N GLU A 423 -19.22 -11.57 -11.78
CA GLU A 423 -20.34 -11.36 -10.84
C GLU A 423 -20.01 -11.92 -9.45
N THR A 424 -19.38 -13.09 -9.39
CA THR A 424 -18.95 -13.71 -8.14
C THR A 424 -17.86 -12.89 -7.44
N ALA A 425 -16.88 -12.38 -8.19
CA ALA A 425 -15.81 -11.53 -7.67
C ALA A 425 -16.37 -10.24 -7.03
N LEU A 426 -17.29 -9.55 -7.73
CA LEU A 426 -17.94 -8.35 -7.20
C LEU A 426 -18.75 -8.65 -5.93
N ASN A 427 -19.54 -9.73 -5.93
CA ASN A 427 -20.29 -10.12 -4.73
C ASN A 427 -19.37 -10.52 -3.56
N TRP A 428 -18.26 -11.20 -3.85
CA TRP A 428 -17.27 -11.59 -2.83
C TRP A 428 -16.62 -10.35 -2.21
N PHE A 429 -16.23 -9.38 -3.05
CA PHE A 429 -15.66 -8.13 -2.59
C PHE A 429 -16.67 -7.28 -1.80
N ALA A 430 -17.92 -7.19 -2.24
CA ALA A 430 -18.99 -6.52 -1.49
C ALA A 430 -19.18 -7.15 -0.10
N GLN A 431 -19.15 -8.49 -0.01
CA GLN A 431 -19.22 -9.21 1.26
C GLN A 431 -17.99 -8.92 2.14
N TYR A 432 -16.79 -8.81 1.56
CA TYR A 432 -15.58 -8.40 2.28
C TYR A 432 -15.74 -6.99 2.89
N LEU A 433 -16.25 -6.02 2.14
CA LEU A 433 -16.52 -4.67 2.65
C LEU A 433 -17.54 -4.69 3.81
N GLN A 434 -18.55 -5.55 3.72
CA GLN A 434 -19.60 -5.69 4.73
C GLN A 434 -19.12 -6.38 6.02
N VAL A 435 -18.23 -7.37 5.93
CA VAL A 435 -17.75 -8.16 7.08
C VAL A 435 -16.50 -7.56 7.71
N CYS A 436 -15.66 -6.88 6.92
CA CYS A 436 -14.40 -6.30 7.38
C CYS A 436 -14.50 -4.79 7.55
N VAL A 437 -14.70 -4.03 6.46
CA VAL A 437 -14.51 -2.58 6.47
C VAL A 437 -15.57 -1.85 7.30
N LYS A 438 -16.85 -2.09 7.04
CA LYS A 438 -17.93 -1.39 7.75
C LYS A 438 -17.90 -1.65 9.27
N PRO A 439 -17.72 -2.91 9.74
CA PRO A 439 -17.60 -3.18 11.17
C PRO A 439 -16.39 -2.50 11.81
N LEU A 440 -15.23 -2.46 11.15
CA LEU A 440 -14.05 -1.79 11.71
C LEU A 440 -14.28 -0.28 11.89
N ILE A 441 -14.89 0.38 10.91
CA ILE A 441 -15.26 1.81 11.04
C ILE A 441 -16.30 1.99 12.15
N GLY A 442 -17.30 1.11 12.23
CA GLY A 442 -18.30 1.13 13.30
C GLY A 442 -17.69 0.95 14.70
N ILE A 443 -16.74 0.03 14.87
CA ILE A 443 -15.99 -0.17 16.11
C ILE A 443 -15.22 1.10 16.47
N PHE A 444 -14.57 1.73 15.49
CA PHE A 444 -13.85 2.97 15.75
C PHE A 444 -14.78 4.11 16.18
N ASN A 445 -15.93 4.28 15.50
CA ASN A 445 -16.89 5.32 15.83
C ASN A 445 -17.53 5.09 17.23
N GLU A 446 -18.06 3.89 17.47
CA GLU A 446 -18.84 3.58 18.67
C GLU A 446 -17.94 3.36 19.90
N PHE A 447 -16.82 2.64 19.73
CA PHE A 447 -15.95 2.17 20.82
C PHE A 447 -14.59 2.89 20.87
N GLY A 448 -14.19 3.59 19.81
CA GLY A 448 -12.90 4.30 19.76
C GLY A 448 -11.69 3.40 19.63
N LEU A 449 -11.87 2.10 19.41
CA LEU A 449 -10.78 1.15 19.18
C LEU A 449 -10.36 1.19 17.72
N GLY A 450 -9.06 1.37 17.49
CA GLY A 450 -8.41 1.17 16.20
C GLY A 450 -7.16 0.31 16.34
N SER A 451 -6.61 -0.11 15.21
CA SER A 451 -5.37 -0.89 15.18
C SER A 451 -4.69 -0.79 13.81
N GLU A 452 -3.55 -1.46 13.67
CA GLU A 452 -2.83 -1.62 12.41
C GLU A 452 -3.52 -2.67 11.53
N TYR A 453 -4.64 -2.29 10.90
CA TYR A 453 -5.49 -3.11 10.02
C TYR A 453 -4.86 -3.49 8.66
N HIS A 454 -3.54 -3.68 8.65
CA HIS A 454 -2.80 -4.13 7.47
C HIS A 454 -3.06 -5.61 7.17
N GLN A 455 -2.68 -6.05 5.97
CA GLN A 455 -3.04 -7.35 5.43
C GLN A 455 -2.56 -8.55 6.26
N GLN A 456 -1.44 -8.43 7.00
CA GLN A 456 -0.92 -9.52 7.84
C GLN A 456 -1.66 -9.68 9.20
N ASN A 457 -2.31 -8.63 9.71
CA ASN A 457 -2.98 -8.67 11.02
C ASN A 457 -4.45 -9.05 10.93
N LEU A 458 -4.97 -9.18 9.71
CA LEU A 458 -6.35 -9.58 9.43
C LEU A 458 -6.39 -10.97 8.81
N LEU A 459 -7.17 -11.83 9.45
CA LEU A 459 -7.46 -13.18 9.01
C LEU A 459 -8.93 -13.25 8.62
N LEU A 460 -9.21 -13.75 7.43
CA LEU A 460 -10.55 -13.93 6.92
C LEU A 460 -10.97 -15.39 6.98
N GLU A 461 -11.97 -15.70 7.79
CA GLU A 461 -12.69 -16.97 7.72
C GLU A 461 -13.72 -16.92 6.59
N MET A 462 -13.70 -17.97 5.77
CA MET A 462 -14.64 -18.15 4.66
C MET A 462 -15.70 -19.20 5.00
N ASP A 463 -16.90 -19.00 4.49
CA ASP A 463 -17.97 -20.00 4.59
C ASP A 463 -17.74 -21.22 3.66
N ASN A 464 -18.67 -22.17 3.71
CA ASN A 464 -18.61 -23.38 2.88
C ASN A 464 -18.72 -23.12 1.36
N HIS A 465 -19.08 -21.90 0.94
CA HIS A 465 -19.11 -21.46 -0.46
C HIS A 465 -17.96 -20.51 -0.79
N LEU A 466 -16.94 -20.44 0.08
CA LEU A 466 -15.74 -19.61 -0.05
C LEU A 466 -15.99 -18.09 -0.01
N PHE A 467 -17.10 -17.64 0.59
CA PHE A 467 -17.38 -16.21 0.77
C PHE A 467 -16.91 -15.70 2.13
N PRO A 468 -16.54 -14.41 2.25
CA PRO A 468 -16.11 -13.80 3.51
C PRO A 468 -17.21 -13.92 4.57
N ALA A 469 -16.90 -14.54 5.72
CA ALA A 469 -17.88 -14.80 6.77
C ALA A 469 -17.56 -14.10 8.08
N LYS A 470 -16.28 -14.15 8.51
CA LYS A 470 -15.83 -13.59 9.78
C LYS A 470 -14.38 -13.10 9.68
N ILE A 471 -14.07 -12.03 10.39
CA ILE A 471 -12.71 -11.49 10.46
C ILE A 471 -12.15 -11.70 11.87
N TYR A 472 -10.91 -12.15 11.92
CA TYR A 472 -10.11 -12.16 13.13
C TYR A 472 -9.00 -11.12 13.02
N PHE A 473 -8.92 -10.24 14.00
CA PHE A 473 -7.81 -9.33 14.15
C PHE A 473 -6.84 -9.86 15.20
N ARG A 474 -5.54 -9.74 14.93
CA ARG A 474 -4.48 -10.11 15.87
C ARG A 474 -3.43 -9.02 15.99
N ASP A 475 -2.50 -9.24 16.90
CA ASP A 475 -1.39 -8.35 17.20
C ASP A 475 -1.80 -7.10 18.01
N ASN A 476 -2.06 -7.36 19.29
CA ASN A 476 -2.49 -6.34 20.24
C ASN A 476 -1.44 -5.25 20.49
N GLN A 477 -0.18 -5.45 20.08
CA GLN A 477 0.83 -4.41 20.09
C GLN A 477 0.40 -3.21 19.23
N GLY A 478 -0.42 -3.44 18.21
CA GLY A 478 -0.95 -2.39 17.33
C GLY A 478 -2.22 -1.69 17.85
N PHE A 479 -2.81 -2.08 18.99
CA PHE A 479 -4.08 -1.50 19.44
C PHE A 479 -3.89 -0.06 19.91
N PHE A 480 -4.85 0.78 19.55
CA PHE A 480 -4.91 2.15 20.04
C PHE A 480 -6.35 2.61 20.21
N PHE A 481 -6.54 3.56 21.13
CA PHE A 481 -7.84 4.11 21.47
C PHE A 481 -7.83 5.61 21.28
N ARG A 482 -8.93 6.17 20.76
CA ARG A 482 -9.06 7.62 20.58
C ARG A 482 -9.17 8.34 21.92
N GLU A 483 -8.62 9.55 21.97
CA GLU A 483 -8.64 10.39 23.17
C GLU A 483 -10.06 10.68 23.67
N GLY A 484 -11.03 10.85 22.77
CA GLY A 484 -12.43 11.06 23.16
C GLY A 484 -13.13 9.87 23.83
N LYS A 485 -12.43 8.74 24.08
CA LYS A 485 -12.92 7.58 24.85
C LYS A 485 -12.20 7.33 26.16
N VAL A 486 -11.26 8.19 26.57
CA VAL A 486 -10.46 8.03 27.80
C VAL A 486 -11.34 7.82 29.04
N ASP A 487 -12.31 8.71 29.27
CA ASP A 487 -13.17 8.64 30.48
C ASP A 487 -14.01 7.37 30.54
N GLU A 488 -14.47 6.87 29.39
CA GLU A 488 -15.23 5.63 29.28
C GLU A 488 -14.34 4.42 29.63
N LEU A 489 -13.12 4.40 29.08
CA LEU A 489 -12.17 3.31 29.27
C LEU A 489 -11.59 3.26 30.68
N LEU A 490 -11.35 4.42 31.32
CA LEU A 490 -10.91 4.51 32.72
C LEU A 490 -11.99 4.04 33.69
N LYS A 491 -13.28 4.18 33.35
CA LYS A 491 -14.39 3.59 34.14
C LYS A 491 -14.43 2.07 34.01
N ALA A 492 -14.11 1.53 32.83
CA ALA A 492 -14.07 0.09 32.60
C ALA A 492 -12.86 -0.56 33.30
N ILE A 493 -11.69 0.08 33.23
CA ILE A 493 -10.44 -0.37 33.86
C ILE A 493 -9.72 0.84 34.47
N PRO A 494 -9.69 0.97 35.81
CA PRO A 494 -8.90 2.01 36.47
C PRO A 494 -7.42 1.92 36.09
N GLY A 495 -6.85 3.03 35.63
CA GLY A 495 -5.44 3.11 35.20
C GLY A 495 -5.16 2.60 33.78
N PHE A 496 -6.19 2.29 32.99
CA PHE A 496 -6.03 1.87 31.59
C PHE A 496 -5.15 2.84 30.79
N GLY A 497 -4.20 2.31 30.02
CA GLY A 497 -3.34 3.13 29.17
C GLY A 497 -2.07 3.67 29.84
N SER A 498 -1.95 3.62 31.18
CA SER A 498 -0.86 4.31 31.91
C SER A 498 0.53 3.74 31.57
N ASN A 499 0.62 2.42 31.44
CA ASN A 499 1.87 1.73 31.11
C ASN A 499 1.95 1.35 29.62
N SER A 500 0.79 1.14 29.00
CA SER A 500 0.69 0.69 27.60
C SER A 500 0.74 1.83 26.58
N ARG A 501 0.58 3.10 26.97
CA ARG A 501 0.55 4.26 26.06
C ARG A 501 -0.46 4.06 24.92
N SER A 502 -1.67 3.60 25.27
CA SER A 502 -2.68 3.13 24.32
C SER A 502 -3.55 4.23 23.70
N PHE A 503 -3.50 5.46 24.20
CA PHE A 503 -4.29 6.57 23.66
C PHE A 503 -3.57 7.34 22.56
N ILE A 504 -4.27 7.67 21.48
CA ILE A 504 -3.77 8.44 20.34
C ILE A 504 -4.77 9.57 20.03
N PRO A 505 -4.27 10.80 19.75
CA PRO A 505 -5.12 11.90 19.28
C PRO A 505 -5.78 11.59 17.94
N GLU A 506 -7.04 12.00 17.78
CA GLU A 506 -7.90 11.62 16.66
C GLU A 506 -7.31 12.03 15.30
N GLU A 507 -6.68 13.21 15.20
CA GLU A 507 -6.06 13.70 13.96
C GLU A 507 -4.90 12.81 13.48
N ARG A 508 -4.20 12.15 14.40
CA ARG A 508 -3.13 11.20 14.05
C ARG A 508 -3.67 9.85 13.58
N MET A 509 -4.90 9.51 13.94
CA MET A 509 -5.50 8.22 13.60
C MET A 509 -5.78 8.14 12.10
N TYR A 510 -6.19 9.23 11.46
CA TYR A 510 -6.44 9.27 10.01
C TYR A 510 -5.23 8.81 9.22
N ARG A 511 -4.03 9.28 9.57
CA ARG A 511 -2.78 8.86 8.93
C ARG A 511 -2.53 7.36 9.03
N TYR A 512 -2.80 6.74 10.19
CA TYR A 512 -2.62 5.29 10.35
C TYR A 512 -3.64 4.50 9.54
N TRP A 513 -4.88 4.99 9.48
CA TRP A 513 -5.96 4.33 8.76
C TRP A 513 -5.84 4.48 7.25
N ASP A 514 -5.40 5.64 6.75
CA ASP A 514 -5.00 5.86 5.35
C ASP A 514 -4.01 4.78 4.92
N HIS A 515 -3.00 4.52 5.76
CA HIS A 515 -2.01 3.52 5.43
C HIS A 515 -2.56 2.09 5.59
N TYR A 516 -2.94 1.70 6.80
CA TYR A 516 -3.19 0.30 7.15
C TYR A 516 -4.49 -0.25 6.56
N LEU A 517 -5.60 0.48 6.69
CA LEU A 517 -6.90 0.02 6.17
C LEU A 517 -7.05 0.30 4.68
N ILE A 518 -6.71 1.52 4.23
CA ILE A 518 -6.92 1.90 2.83
C ILE A 518 -5.77 1.41 1.94
N SER A 519 -4.58 1.96 2.09
CA SER A 519 -3.48 1.77 1.12
C SER A 519 -2.84 0.38 1.15
N ASN A 520 -2.72 -0.23 2.33
CA ASN A 520 -2.08 -1.52 2.51
C ASN A 520 -3.11 -2.65 2.32
N ASN A 521 -4.28 -2.52 2.93
CA ASN A 521 -5.30 -3.56 2.90
C ASN A 521 -6.21 -3.48 1.67
N LEU A 522 -7.12 -2.51 1.60
CA LEU A 522 -8.14 -2.46 0.55
C LEU A 522 -7.53 -2.35 -0.84
N PHE A 523 -6.57 -1.45 -1.01
CA PHE A 523 -5.89 -1.23 -2.27
C PHE A 523 -5.07 -2.45 -2.69
N GLY A 524 -4.50 -3.20 -1.74
CA GLY A 524 -3.85 -4.46 -2.07
C GLY A 524 -4.81 -5.53 -2.59
N LEU A 525 -6.03 -5.61 -2.04
CA LEU A 525 -7.03 -6.56 -2.54
C LEU A 525 -7.61 -6.13 -3.90
N VAL A 526 -7.91 -4.83 -4.06
CA VAL A 526 -8.36 -4.24 -5.33
C VAL A 526 -7.33 -4.51 -6.44
N GLY A 527 -6.06 -4.19 -6.21
CA GLY A 527 -5.01 -4.39 -7.21
C GLY A 527 -4.78 -5.87 -7.53
N ALA A 528 -4.88 -6.77 -6.54
CA ALA A 528 -4.78 -8.21 -6.79
C ALA A 528 -5.93 -8.73 -7.66
N MET A 529 -7.18 -8.34 -7.36
CA MET A 529 -8.34 -8.75 -8.17
C MET A 529 -8.31 -8.14 -9.58
N GLY A 530 -7.88 -6.88 -9.70
CA GLY A 530 -7.72 -6.16 -10.96
C GLY A 530 -6.67 -6.77 -11.87
N LYS A 531 -5.47 -7.01 -11.34
CA LYS A 531 -4.34 -7.59 -12.09
C LYS A 531 -4.69 -8.93 -12.74
N TYR A 532 -5.47 -9.74 -12.05
CA TYR A 532 -5.92 -11.05 -12.54
C TYR A 532 -7.28 -11.01 -13.25
N GLN A 533 -7.79 -9.81 -13.58
CA GLN A 533 -9.00 -9.59 -14.37
C GLN A 533 -10.25 -10.28 -13.78
N LEU A 534 -10.30 -10.45 -12.46
CA LEU A 534 -11.49 -10.94 -11.77
C LEU A 534 -12.60 -9.86 -11.81
N ALA A 535 -12.21 -8.60 -11.67
CA ALA A 535 -13.02 -7.41 -11.87
C ALA A 535 -12.11 -6.21 -12.19
N ASP A 536 -12.65 -5.17 -12.81
CA ASP A 536 -11.94 -3.92 -13.08
C ASP A 536 -11.62 -3.13 -11.79
N GLU A 537 -10.42 -2.56 -11.66
CA GLU A 537 -10.00 -1.83 -10.44
C GLU A 537 -10.89 -0.61 -10.17
N VAL A 538 -11.25 0.16 -11.21
CA VAL A 538 -12.09 1.36 -11.04
C VAL A 538 -13.46 0.97 -10.50
N THR A 539 -14.02 -0.14 -10.97
CA THR A 539 -15.28 -0.69 -10.47
C THR A 539 -15.17 -1.09 -8.99
N LEU A 540 -14.08 -1.77 -8.59
CA LEU A 540 -13.86 -2.12 -7.18
C LEU A 540 -13.64 -0.88 -6.31
N LEU A 541 -12.90 0.13 -6.79
CA LEU A 541 -12.71 1.41 -6.09
C LEU A 541 -14.03 2.16 -5.90
N ARG A 542 -14.94 2.11 -6.88
CA ARG A 542 -16.30 2.67 -6.75
C ARG A 542 -17.08 1.97 -5.65
N MET A 543 -17.01 0.63 -5.57
CA MET A 543 -17.65 -0.11 -4.48
C MET A 543 -17.09 0.26 -3.10
N VAL A 544 -15.78 0.50 -2.99
CA VAL A 544 -15.18 1.02 -1.75
C VAL A 544 -15.75 2.39 -1.41
N TYR A 545 -15.80 3.32 -2.37
CA TYR A 545 -16.38 4.65 -2.18
C TYR A 545 -17.84 4.58 -1.73
N GLU A 546 -18.66 3.75 -2.36
CA GLU A 546 -20.08 3.55 -2.01
C GLU A 546 -20.26 2.93 -0.62
N ALA A 547 -19.42 1.95 -0.26
CA ALA A 547 -19.43 1.35 1.06
C ALA A 547 -19.10 2.38 2.15
N LEU A 548 -18.12 3.25 1.92
CA LEU A 548 -17.79 4.37 2.80
C LEU A 548 -18.93 5.39 2.85
N ALA A 549 -19.47 5.81 1.70
CA ALA A 549 -20.58 6.75 1.61
C ALA A 549 -21.81 6.27 2.40
N SER A 550 -22.07 4.96 2.42
CA SER A 550 -23.18 4.37 3.21
C SER A 550 -23.03 4.52 4.73
N LEU A 551 -21.84 4.91 5.22
CA LEU A 551 -21.54 5.13 6.63
C LEU A 551 -21.51 6.62 7.01
N LYS A 552 -21.72 7.53 6.05
CA LYS A 552 -21.57 8.98 6.29
C LYS A 552 -22.47 9.48 7.41
N ASP A 553 -23.72 9.00 7.48
CA ASP A 553 -24.70 9.46 8.48
C ASP A 553 -24.42 8.90 9.89
N THR A 554 -23.59 7.85 10.01
CA THR A 554 -23.17 7.25 11.28
C THR A 554 -21.72 7.57 11.65
N ASP A 555 -21.04 8.38 10.82
CA ASP A 555 -19.68 8.83 11.10
C ASP A 555 -19.67 9.93 12.15
N THR A 556 -19.26 9.55 13.36
CA THR A 556 -19.12 10.47 14.49
C THR A 556 -17.69 10.97 14.67
N THR A 557 -16.74 10.44 13.90
CA THR A 557 -15.32 10.77 14.05
C THR A 557 -14.85 11.70 12.94
N GLY A 558 -15.48 11.64 11.76
CA GLY A 558 -15.03 12.36 10.56
C GLY A 558 -14.08 11.53 9.68
N LEU A 559 -13.79 10.29 10.08
CA LEU A 559 -12.92 9.36 9.36
C LEU A 559 -13.46 9.02 7.96
N VAL A 560 -14.78 8.77 7.84
CA VAL A 560 -15.41 8.46 6.55
C VAL A 560 -15.35 9.67 5.64
N ASN A 561 -15.65 10.86 6.19
CA ASN A 561 -15.52 12.10 5.44
C ASN A 561 -14.08 12.31 4.95
N HIS A 562 -13.08 12.12 5.82
CA HIS A 562 -11.66 12.19 5.46
C HIS A 562 -11.32 11.29 4.27
N PHE A 563 -11.68 10.00 4.29
CA PHE A 563 -11.41 9.10 3.16
C PHE A 563 -12.10 9.52 1.86
N MET A 564 -13.29 10.11 1.95
CA MET A 564 -14.07 10.50 0.77
C MET A 564 -13.62 11.84 0.17
N THR A 565 -13.17 12.80 1.00
CA THR A 565 -12.91 14.18 0.56
C THR A 565 -11.44 14.51 0.44
N SER A 566 -10.54 13.83 1.15
CA SER A 566 -9.11 14.10 1.08
C SER A 566 -8.58 13.78 -0.32
N HIS A 567 -8.04 14.79 -1.01
CA HIS A 567 -7.45 14.66 -2.35
C HIS A 567 -6.18 13.77 -2.34
N LYS A 568 -5.53 13.68 -1.18
CA LYS A 568 -4.37 12.82 -0.94
C LYS A 568 -4.55 11.98 0.32
N LEU A 569 -4.05 10.74 0.26
CA LEU A 569 -3.99 9.83 1.39
C LEU A 569 -2.56 9.65 1.85
N ASN A 570 -2.36 9.43 3.15
CA ASN A 570 -1.05 9.11 3.69
C ASN A 570 -0.69 7.64 3.44
N THR A 571 0.56 7.39 3.11
CA THR A 571 1.15 6.05 3.06
C THR A 571 2.52 6.06 3.70
N LYS A 572 2.87 4.94 4.33
CA LYS A 572 4.23 4.70 4.78
C LYS A 572 5.13 4.47 3.56
N GLY A 573 6.31 5.11 3.55
CA GLY A 573 7.33 4.92 2.53
C GLY A 573 8.39 3.93 3.00
N ASN A 574 8.24 2.66 2.63
CA ASN A 574 9.13 1.59 3.07
C ASN A 574 10.54 1.71 2.45
N LEU A 575 10.65 2.20 1.21
CA LEU A 575 11.93 2.42 0.54
C LEU A 575 12.69 3.59 1.17
N LEU A 576 12.04 4.74 1.33
CA LEU A 576 12.60 5.91 1.99
C LEU A 576 12.98 5.59 3.45
N THR A 577 12.14 4.88 4.18
CA THR A 577 12.46 4.43 5.56
C THR A 577 13.73 3.57 5.57
N SER A 578 13.88 2.67 4.59
CA SER A 578 15.03 1.78 4.46
C SER A 578 16.32 2.51 4.11
N ILE A 579 16.33 3.38 3.08
CA ILE A 579 17.54 4.13 2.68
C ILE A 579 17.95 5.19 3.70
N ASN A 580 17.05 5.62 4.59
CA ASN A 580 17.38 6.46 5.75
C ASN A 580 17.77 5.65 6.99
N ASN A 581 17.94 4.32 6.87
CA ASN A 581 18.34 3.40 7.93
C ASN A 581 17.52 3.51 9.23
N MET A 582 16.21 3.80 9.10
CA MET A 582 15.32 3.90 10.25
C MET A 582 14.88 2.50 10.71
N ASP A 583 15.00 2.23 12.01
CA ASP A 583 14.38 1.05 12.64
C ASP A 583 13.05 1.45 13.31
N GLU A 584 11.96 1.05 12.71
CA GLU A 584 10.60 1.43 13.09
C GLU A 584 10.19 0.98 14.49
N ALA A 585 10.73 -0.14 14.97
CA ALA A 585 10.40 -0.70 16.28
C ALA A 585 11.03 0.13 17.41
N SER A 586 12.18 0.75 17.15
CA SER A 586 12.89 1.60 18.12
C SER A 586 12.68 3.10 17.88
N ALA A 587 12.20 3.50 16.71
CA ALA A 587 12.01 4.89 16.33
C ALA A 587 10.96 5.60 17.20
N PRO A 588 11.10 6.92 17.44
CA PRO A 588 10.10 7.68 18.18
C PRO A 588 8.72 7.58 17.50
N ARG A 589 7.66 7.40 18.29
CA ARG A 589 6.27 7.34 17.77
C ARG A 589 5.83 8.59 16.99
N THR A 590 6.47 9.73 17.21
CA THR A 590 6.21 10.95 16.45
C THR A 590 6.72 10.87 15.01
N ASN A 591 7.74 10.06 14.76
CA ASN A 591 8.34 9.86 13.43
C ASN A 591 8.89 8.43 13.27
N PRO A 592 8.02 7.40 13.28
CA PRO A 592 8.46 6.00 13.32
C PRO A 592 9.00 5.51 11.96
N ALA A 593 8.62 6.19 10.88
CA ALA A 593 8.98 5.86 9.50
C ALA A 593 8.86 7.12 8.64
N VAL A 594 9.38 7.09 7.42
CA VAL A 594 9.08 8.11 6.41
C VAL A 594 7.66 7.89 5.90
N TYR A 595 6.86 8.95 5.81
CA TYR A 595 5.53 8.88 5.20
C TYR A 595 5.47 9.83 4.01
N ARG A 596 4.68 9.43 3.03
CA ARG A 596 4.41 10.16 1.80
C ARG A 596 2.90 10.26 1.61
N THR A 597 2.50 11.13 0.71
CA THR A 597 1.11 11.23 0.29
C THR A 597 0.99 10.86 -1.17
N PHE A 598 -0.15 10.30 -1.55
CA PHE A 598 -0.48 9.96 -2.94
C PHE A 598 -1.93 10.33 -3.21
N TYR A 599 -2.26 10.62 -4.47
CA TYR A 599 -3.62 10.98 -4.86
C TYR A 599 -4.61 9.88 -4.51
N ASN A 600 -5.76 10.26 -3.97
CA ASN A 600 -6.79 9.33 -3.51
C ASN A 600 -7.45 8.60 -4.69
N PRO A 601 -7.21 7.28 -4.89
CA PRO A 601 -7.79 6.54 -6.01
C PRO A 601 -9.32 6.40 -5.92
N LEU A 602 -9.91 6.55 -4.73
CA LEU A 602 -11.37 6.49 -4.55
C LEU A 602 -12.10 7.58 -5.34
N HIS A 603 -11.43 8.69 -5.64
CA HIS A 603 -11.97 9.77 -6.45
C HIS A 603 -12.22 9.38 -7.91
N LYS A 604 -11.71 8.22 -8.37
CA LYS A 604 -12.07 7.64 -9.68
C LYS A 604 -13.58 7.36 -9.81
N TYR A 605 -14.33 7.38 -8.71
CA TYR A 605 -15.79 7.47 -8.73
C TYR A 605 -16.32 8.63 -9.57
N PHE A 606 -15.64 9.78 -9.55
CA PHE A 606 -16.02 11.02 -10.27
C PHE A 606 -15.24 11.24 -11.57
N PHE A 607 -14.38 10.30 -11.95
CA PHE A 607 -13.54 10.43 -13.14
C PHE A 607 -14.36 10.29 -14.43
N SER A 608 -14.19 11.24 -15.34
CA SER A 608 -14.76 11.21 -16.69
C SER A 608 -13.74 10.69 -17.70
N ASN A 609 -13.92 9.44 -18.16
CA ASN A 609 -13.14 8.87 -19.26
C ASN A 609 -13.31 9.72 -20.53
N THR A 610 -14.50 10.27 -20.78
CA THR A 610 -14.74 11.10 -21.97
C THR A 610 -13.83 12.34 -22.03
N LEU A 611 -13.45 12.92 -20.88
CA LEU A 611 -12.62 14.12 -20.81
C LEU A 611 -11.11 13.87 -20.68
N ILE A 612 -10.72 12.71 -20.15
CA ILE A 612 -9.30 12.46 -19.81
C ILE A 612 -8.75 11.20 -20.49
N ASP A 613 -9.61 10.33 -21.02
CA ASP A 613 -9.24 9.11 -21.76
C ASP A 613 -10.26 8.81 -22.88
N PRO A 614 -10.40 9.72 -23.89
CA PRO A 614 -11.39 9.57 -24.93
C PRO A 614 -11.11 8.38 -25.85
N ALA A 615 -12.13 7.54 -26.08
CA ALA A 615 -11.98 6.29 -26.84
C ALA A 615 -11.78 6.44 -28.36
N SER A 616 -11.94 7.65 -28.92
CA SER A 616 -11.85 7.93 -30.36
C SER A 616 -11.08 9.22 -30.60
N LYS A 617 -10.41 9.33 -31.76
CA LYS A 617 -9.73 10.56 -32.21
C LYS A 617 -10.58 11.42 -33.15
N GLU A 618 -11.83 11.01 -33.40
CA GLU A 618 -12.77 11.71 -34.26
C GLU A 618 -13.36 12.96 -33.61
N ILE A 619 -14.02 13.80 -34.43
CA ILE A 619 -14.78 14.96 -33.95
C ILE A 619 -15.96 14.48 -33.10
N PHE A 620 -16.03 14.91 -31.83
CA PHE A 620 -17.11 14.57 -30.90
C PHE A 620 -18.04 15.75 -30.59
N TYR A 621 -17.62 16.97 -30.93
CA TYR A 621 -18.39 18.18 -30.65
C TYR A 621 -18.34 19.10 -31.87
N ASN A 622 -19.48 19.67 -32.23
CA ASN A 622 -19.57 20.67 -33.28
C ASN A 622 -20.66 21.69 -32.98
N ARG A 623 -20.40 22.99 -33.23
CA ARG A 623 -21.39 24.06 -33.07
C ARG A 623 -21.15 25.21 -34.05
N HIS A 624 -22.22 25.66 -34.68
CA HIS A 624 -22.20 26.85 -35.54
C HIS A 624 -22.55 28.13 -34.76
N PHE A 625 -21.82 29.21 -35.02
CA PHE A 625 -22.05 30.54 -34.47
C PHE A 625 -22.42 31.49 -35.61
N GLU A 626 -23.71 31.83 -35.70
CA GLU A 626 -24.28 32.67 -36.76
C GLU A 626 -23.62 34.05 -36.85
N LYS A 627 -23.35 34.68 -35.71
CA LYS A 627 -22.81 36.05 -35.65
C LYS A 627 -21.39 36.13 -36.22
N GLU A 628 -20.55 35.16 -35.86
CA GLU A 628 -19.17 35.06 -36.33
C GLU A 628 -19.06 34.29 -37.66
N ASN A 629 -20.16 33.68 -38.12
CA ASN A 629 -20.24 32.76 -39.26
C ASN A 629 -19.13 31.71 -39.24
N VAL A 630 -19.00 31.02 -38.11
CA VAL A 630 -17.96 30.01 -37.89
C VAL A 630 -18.55 28.75 -37.28
N THR A 631 -18.10 27.61 -37.76
CA THR A 631 -18.39 26.30 -37.19
C THR A 631 -17.18 25.85 -36.38
N ILE A 632 -17.37 25.66 -35.08
CA ILE A 632 -16.35 25.20 -34.14
C ILE A 632 -16.52 23.70 -33.89
N SER A 633 -15.50 22.93 -34.24
CA SER A 633 -15.42 21.49 -33.96
C SER A 633 -14.33 21.19 -32.94
N LEU A 634 -14.55 20.21 -32.06
CA LEU A 634 -13.54 19.74 -31.10
C LEU A 634 -13.27 18.25 -31.34
N ARG A 635 -11.98 17.88 -31.28
CA ARG A 635 -11.52 16.50 -31.38
C ARG A 635 -10.31 16.25 -30.47
N PRO A 636 -10.05 15.00 -30.05
CA PRO A 636 -8.82 14.65 -29.35
C PRO A 636 -7.60 14.87 -30.25
N ILE A 637 -6.45 15.07 -29.63
CA ILE A 637 -5.18 15.16 -30.35
C ILE A 637 -4.87 13.81 -31.02
N ASP A 638 -4.32 13.87 -32.23
CA ASP A 638 -3.67 12.74 -32.88
C ASP A 638 -2.19 13.03 -33.04
N LEU A 639 -1.35 12.38 -32.23
CA LEU A 639 0.09 12.69 -32.16
C LEU A 639 0.79 12.59 -33.50
N GLU A 640 0.45 11.60 -34.34
CA GLU A 640 1.07 11.41 -35.65
C GLU A 640 0.73 12.53 -36.64
N ARG A 641 -0.47 13.13 -36.51
CA ARG A 641 -0.94 14.22 -37.37
C ARG A 641 -0.55 15.60 -36.83
N ASP A 642 -0.66 15.79 -35.52
CA ASP A 642 -0.73 17.12 -34.91
C ASP A 642 0.61 17.58 -34.30
N LEU A 643 1.57 16.68 -34.04
CA LEU A 643 2.80 17.01 -33.31
C LEU A 643 3.66 18.08 -33.99
N GLU A 644 3.91 17.96 -35.29
CA GLU A 644 4.72 18.94 -36.04
C GLU A 644 4.04 20.32 -36.10
N MET A 645 2.71 20.33 -36.24
CA MET A 645 1.90 21.56 -36.18
C MET A 645 2.00 22.21 -34.79
N LEU A 646 1.84 21.44 -33.72
CA LEU A 646 1.94 21.93 -32.34
C LEU A 646 3.37 22.42 -32.04
N HIS A 647 4.39 21.73 -32.56
CA HIS A 647 5.77 22.17 -32.47
C HIS A 647 5.94 23.56 -33.11
N GLU A 648 5.45 23.78 -34.33
CA GLU A 648 5.47 25.11 -34.95
C GLU A 648 4.70 26.14 -34.11
N TRP A 649 3.51 25.80 -33.63
CA TRP A 649 2.68 26.70 -32.83
C TRP A 649 3.38 27.18 -31.57
N PHE A 650 4.05 26.29 -30.83
CA PHE A 650 4.77 26.66 -29.61
C PHE A 650 6.04 27.49 -29.85
N HIS A 651 6.54 27.54 -31.09
CA HIS A 651 7.65 28.41 -31.50
C HIS A 651 7.21 29.82 -31.93
N ARG A 652 5.90 30.10 -32.00
CA ARG A 652 5.40 31.45 -32.29
C ARG A 652 5.64 32.40 -31.11
N GLU A 653 5.96 33.66 -31.40
CA GLU A 653 6.33 34.66 -30.39
C GLU A 653 5.31 34.82 -29.25
N HIS A 654 4.00 34.77 -29.55
CA HIS A 654 2.96 34.90 -28.53
C HIS A 654 2.76 33.64 -27.70
N ALA A 655 3.11 32.46 -28.23
CA ALA A 655 3.07 31.20 -27.49
C ALA A 655 4.20 31.12 -26.46
N ILE A 656 5.43 31.49 -26.86
CA ILE A 656 6.63 31.44 -26.01
C ILE A 656 6.43 32.18 -24.69
N LYS A 657 5.77 33.36 -24.73
CA LYS A 657 5.55 34.20 -23.54
C LYS A 657 4.73 33.52 -22.44
N ILE A 658 3.85 32.58 -22.80
CA ILE A 658 2.88 31.98 -21.87
C ILE A 658 3.15 30.50 -21.65
N TRP A 659 3.41 29.74 -22.71
CA TRP A 659 3.52 28.28 -22.67
C TRP A 659 4.94 27.79 -22.42
N GLN A 660 5.97 28.52 -22.89
CA GLN A 660 7.39 28.15 -22.72
C GLN A 660 7.72 26.71 -23.22
N MET A 661 6.97 26.22 -24.19
CA MET A 661 7.09 24.87 -24.78
C MET A 661 7.82 24.88 -26.14
N ASN A 662 8.63 25.90 -26.44
CA ASN A 662 9.50 25.95 -27.62
C ASN A 662 10.73 25.03 -27.47
N TRP A 663 10.45 23.77 -27.12
CA TRP A 663 11.43 22.71 -26.91
C TRP A 663 11.74 21.99 -28.24
N PRO A 664 12.87 21.26 -28.32
CA PRO A 664 13.10 20.34 -29.42
C PRO A 664 11.92 19.36 -29.59
N ILE A 665 11.59 19.02 -30.83
CA ILE A 665 10.42 18.18 -31.16
C ILE A 665 10.41 16.83 -30.42
N GLY A 666 11.56 16.18 -30.22
CA GLY A 666 11.65 14.93 -29.44
C GLY A 666 11.25 15.11 -27.96
N LYS A 667 11.58 16.25 -27.35
CA LYS A 667 11.13 16.56 -25.98
C LYS A 667 9.62 16.83 -25.94
N LEU A 668 9.08 17.49 -26.97
CA LEU A 668 7.64 17.71 -27.10
C LEU A 668 6.89 16.39 -27.32
N GLU A 669 7.46 15.47 -28.11
CA GLU A 669 6.93 14.12 -28.30
C GLU A 669 6.88 13.36 -26.97
N THR A 670 7.97 13.34 -26.21
CA THR A 670 8.02 12.70 -24.88
C THR A 670 6.97 13.29 -23.94
N TYR A 671 6.76 14.61 -23.95
CA TYR A 671 5.69 15.25 -23.17
C TYR A 671 4.32 14.67 -23.53
N TYR A 672 3.95 14.62 -24.82
CA TYR A 672 2.64 14.11 -25.23
C TYR A 672 2.48 12.61 -25.05
N ARG A 673 3.51 11.80 -25.30
CA ARG A 673 3.47 10.35 -25.04
C ARG A 673 3.30 10.02 -23.57
N THR A 674 3.71 10.94 -22.70
CA THR A 674 3.52 10.85 -21.26
C THR A 674 2.14 11.34 -20.82
N LEU A 675 1.74 12.50 -21.35
CA LEU A 675 0.48 13.17 -21.03
C LEU A 675 -0.73 12.35 -21.47
N LEU A 676 -0.73 11.85 -22.70
CA LEU A 676 -1.85 11.09 -23.26
C LEU A 676 -1.97 9.70 -22.65
N ALA A 677 -0.87 9.17 -22.13
CA ALA A 677 -0.87 7.97 -21.33
C ALA A 677 -1.28 8.27 -19.88
N GLY A 678 -1.47 9.51 -19.44
CA GLY A 678 -1.82 9.87 -18.05
C GLY A 678 -3.30 9.73 -17.74
N ASP A 679 -3.70 10.11 -16.52
CA ASP A 679 -5.11 10.20 -16.09
C ASP A 679 -5.39 11.50 -15.33
N MET A 680 -4.54 12.49 -15.54
CA MET A 680 -4.59 13.80 -14.92
C MET A 680 -5.11 14.85 -15.91
N LEU A 681 -4.67 14.80 -17.15
CA LEU A 681 -4.89 15.82 -18.15
C LEU A 681 -4.88 15.19 -19.54
N TYR A 682 -5.75 15.67 -20.43
CA TYR A 682 -5.78 15.24 -21.83
C TYR A 682 -5.86 16.43 -22.79
N ALA A 683 -5.27 16.28 -23.97
CA ALA A 683 -5.11 17.33 -24.96
C ALA A 683 -6.04 17.17 -26.16
N TYR A 684 -6.51 18.31 -26.67
CA TYR A 684 -7.52 18.39 -27.71
C TYR A 684 -7.17 19.49 -28.73
N ILE A 685 -7.72 19.34 -29.94
CA ILE A 685 -7.66 20.32 -31.01
C ILE A 685 -9.05 20.87 -31.30
N GLY A 686 -9.15 22.19 -31.37
CA GLY A 686 -10.32 22.90 -31.85
C GLY A 686 -10.11 23.41 -33.27
N GLU A 687 -11.08 23.17 -34.13
CA GLU A 687 -11.08 23.55 -35.54
C GLU A 687 -12.14 24.63 -35.80
N ALA A 688 -11.77 25.65 -36.58
CA ALA A 688 -12.69 26.66 -37.09
C ALA A 688 -12.91 26.40 -38.58
N ASN A 689 -14.14 26.06 -38.98
CA ASN A 689 -14.50 25.67 -40.34
C ASN A 689 -13.61 24.53 -40.90
N GLY A 690 -13.20 23.59 -40.04
CA GLY A 690 -12.34 22.47 -40.39
C GLY A 690 -10.83 22.76 -40.36
N GLU A 691 -10.41 24.00 -40.05
CA GLU A 691 -8.98 24.35 -39.90
C GLU A 691 -8.56 24.33 -38.41
N PRO A 692 -7.54 23.54 -38.01
CA PRO A 692 -6.97 23.58 -36.67
C PRO A 692 -6.55 24.99 -36.26
N THR A 693 -7.16 25.49 -35.18
CA THR A 693 -7.04 26.90 -34.76
C THR A 693 -6.80 27.05 -33.26
N CYS A 694 -7.33 26.12 -32.46
CA CYS A 694 -7.25 26.11 -31.01
C CYS A 694 -6.57 24.81 -30.55
N TYR A 695 -5.72 24.92 -29.54
CA TYR A 695 -5.26 23.79 -28.74
C TYR A 695 -5.80 24.00 -27.33
N PHE A 696 -6.32 22.96 -26.70
CA PHE A 696 -6.74 23.06 -25.30
C PHE A 696 -6.48 21.76 -24.57
N GLU A 697 -6.26 21.89 -23.28
CA GLU A 697 -6.12 20.77 -22.36
C GLU A 697 -7.32 20.80 -21.42
N VAL A 698 -7.83 19.63 -21.06
CA VAL A 698 -8.75 19.45 -19.94
C VAL A 698 -7.99 18.69 -18.87
N TYR A 699 -7.98 19.23 -17.64
CA TYR A 699 -7.32 18.59 -16.51
C TYR A 699 -8.31 18.29 -15.40
N TRP A 700 -8.04 17.22 -14.66
CA TRP A 700 -8.80 16.84 -13.47
C TRP A 700 -8.15 17.47 -12.24
N ALA A 701 -8.81 18.47 -11.66
CA ALA A 701 -8.16 19.40 -10.72
C ALA A 701 -7.66 18.71 -9.45
N VAL A 702 -8.28 17.60 -9.04
CA VAL A 702 -7.87 16.82 -7.85
C VAL A 702 -6.54 16.09 -8.03
N ARG A 703 -6.08 15.91 -9.28
CA ARG A 703 -4.76 15.36 -9.62
C ARG A 703 -3.77 16.42 -10.11
N ASP A 704 -4.21 17.67 -10.20
CA ASP A 704 -3.38 18.80 -10.64
C ASP A 704 -2.86 19.62 -9.46
N LEU A 705 -1.71 20.27 -9.65
CA LEU A 705 -1.09 21.14 -8.65
C LEU A 705 -2.01 22.28 -8.19
N VAL A 706 -2.93 22.75 -9.04
CA VAL A 706 -3.93 23.77 -8.69
C VAL A 706 -4.82 23.33 -7.52
N GLY A 707 -5.04 22.02 -7.36
CA GLY A 707 -5.80 21.44 -6.26
C GLY A 707 -5.22 21.72 -4.87
N GLU A 708 -3.93 22.09 -4.78
CA GLU A 708 -3.27 22.44 -3.51
C GLU A 708 -3.60 23.88 -3.04
N TYR A 709 -4.29 24.68 -3.86
CA TYR A 709 -4.49 26.13 -3.61
C TYR A 709 -5.91 26.50 -3.17
N TYR A 710 -6.82 25.53 -3.12
CA TYR A 710 -8.21 25.68 -2.66
C TYR A 710 -8.79 24.32 -2.24
N ASP A 711 -9.99 24.32 -1.64
CA ASP A 711 -10.69 23.08 -1.25
C ASP A 711 -11.22 22.37 -2.51
N VAL A 712 -10.35 21.60 -3.16
CA VAL A 712 -10.64 20.88 -4.41
C VAL A 712 -11.62 19.74 -4.19
N LEU A 713 -12.59 19.62 -5.10
CA LEU A 713 -13.50 18.49 -5.16
C LEU A 713 -13.11 17.56 -6.31
N PRO A 714 -13.36 16.24 -6.19
CA PRO A 714 -13.10 15.30 -7.28
C PRO A 714 -14.03 15.50 -8.49
N THR A 715 -15.03 16.38 -8.40
CA THR A 715 -15.91 16.80 -9.51
C THR A 715 -15.40 18.06 -10.22
N ASP A 716 -14.25 18.61 -9.79
CA ASP A 716 -13.66 19.81 -10.35
C ASP A 716 -12.74 19.46 -11.53
N TYR A 717 -12.98 20.11 -12.66
CA TYR A 717 -12.15 20.03 -13.86
C TYR A 717 -11.66 21.41 -14.24
N GLY A 718 -10.56 21.52 -14.96
CA GLY A 718 -10.11 22.81 -15.49
C GLY A 718 -9.64 22.70 -16.91
N THR A 719 -9.22 23.83 -17.47
CA THR A 719 -8.77 23.87 -18.86
C THR A 719 -7.70 24.92 -19.12
N HIS A 720 -6.68 24.53 -19.86
CA HIS A 720 -5.76 25.43 -20.54
C HIS A 720 -6.19 25.62 -21.99
N GLN A 721 -6.06 26.83 -22.51
CA GLN A 721 -6.47 27.17 -23.86
C GLN A 721 -5.40 28.00 -24.56
N TYR A 722 -5.05 27.59 -25.77
CA TYR A 722 -4.15 28.27 -26.69
C TYR A 722 -4.84 28.50 -28.04
N ILE A 723 -4.65 29.69 -28.60
CA ILE A 723 -5.18 30.06 -29.92
C ILE A 723 -3.99 30.38 -30.82
N ALA A 724 -3.87 29.64 -31.93
CA ALA A 724 -2.71 29.73 -32.80
C ALA A 724 -2.68 31.01 -33.66
N PRO A 725 -3.79 31.47 -34.28
CA PRO A 725 -3.76 32.70 -35.06
C PRO A 725 -3.60 33.95 -34.22
N VAL A 726 -2.83 34.91 -34.72
CA VAL A 726 -2.74 36.26 -34.13
C VAL A 726 -3.74 37.24 -34.77
N ASP A 727 -4.24 36.94 -35.98
CA ASP A 727 -5.26 37.71 -36.68
C ASP A 727 -6.58 37.70 -35.87
N PRO A 728 -7.05 38.88 -35.39
CA PRO A 728 -8.30 38.98 -34.64
C PRO A 728 -9.52 38.37 -35.35
N LYS A 729 -9.55 38.34 -36.69
CA LYS A 729 -10.65 37.77 -37.47
C LYS A 729 -10.67 36.25 -37.48
N LYS A 730 -9.55 35.60 -37.13
CA LYS A 730 -9.40 34.14 -37.15
C LYS A 730 -9.25 33.53 -35.75
N LYS A 731 -9.22 34.35 -34.70
CA LYS A 731 -8.96 33.89 -33.32
C LYS A 731 -10.13 33.12 -32.70
N TYR A 732 -11.37 33.56 -32.95
CA TYR A 732 -12.61 32.99 -32.41
C TYR A 732 -12.53 32.56 -30.93
N VAL A 733 -11.82 33.33 -30.07
CA VAL A 733 -11.48 32.92 -28.71
C VAL A 733 -12.73 32.58 -27.89
N SER A 734 -13.72 33.48 -27.88
CA SER A 734 -14.95 33.27 -27.11
C SER A 734 -15.80 32.10 -27.63
N PRO A 735 -16.05 31.95 -28.95
CA PRO A 735 -16.66 30.73 -29.50
C PRO A 735 -15.97 29.44 -29.03
N PHE A 736 -14.63 29.35 -29.12
CA PHE A 736 -13.89 28.18 -28.63
C PHE A 736 -14.11 27.96 -27.13
N THR A 737 -13.96 29.00 -26.31
CA THR A 737 -14.13 28.86 -24.86
C THR A 737 -15.55 28.44 -24.48
N GLN A 738 -16.58 28.96 -25.16
CA GLN A 738 -17.97 28.53 -24.94
C GLN A 738 -18.16 27.05 -25.29
N CYS A 739 -17.63 26.58 -26.43
CA CYS A 739 -17.70 25.17 -26.82
C CYS A 739 -16.95 24.25 -25.85
N ILE A 740 -15.76 24.64 -25.38
CA ILE A 740 -14.98 23.86 -24.41
C ILE A 740 -15.73 23.74 -23.08
N VAL A 741 -16.25 24.87 -22.57
CA VAL A 741 -17.00 24.88 -21.29
C VAL A 741 -18.29 24.07 -21.39
N ASP A 742 -19.00 24.19 -22.51
CA ASP A 742 -20.20 23.36 -22.78
C ASP A 742 -19.88 21.88 -22.83
N TYR A 743 -18.83 21.49 -23.57
CA TYR A 743 -18.40 20.10 -23.67
C TYR A 743 -18.03 19.49 -22.31
N VAL A 744 -17.30 20.24 -21.47
CA VAL A 744 -16.92 19.81 -20.13
C VAL A 744 -18.14 19.69 -19.22
N PHE A 745 -19.07 20.65 -19.25
CA PHE A 745 -20.29 20.60 -18.44
C PHE A 745 -21.36 19.64 -18.93
N ALA A 746 -21.28 19.18 -20.17
CA ALA A 746 -22.12 18.07 -20.66
C ALA A 746 -21.84 16.76 -19.92
N GLN A 747 -20.71 16.66 -19.22
CA GLN A 747 -20.38 15.47 -18.43
C GLN A 747 -21.06 15.53 -17.05
N PRO A 748 -21.87 14.52 -16.68
CA PRO A 748 -22.67 14.58 -15.46
C PRO A 748 -21.84 14.69 -14.19
N GLN A 749 -20.60 14.20 -14.19
CA GLN A 749 -19.68 14.23 -13.06
C GLN A 749 -19.16 15.63 -12.72
N VAL A 750 -19.21 16.59 -13.65
CA VAL A 750 -18.47 17.87 -13.52
C VAL A 750 -19.30 18.96 -12.87
N GLY A 751 -19.01 19.31 -11.62
CA GLY A 751 -19.75 20.36 -10.90
C GLY A 751 -19.26 21.78 -11.19
N LYS A 752 -17.94 21.93 -11.37
CA LYS A 752 -17.26 23.23 -11.46
C LYS A 752 -16.06 23.15 -12.40
N MET A 753 -15.89 24.20 -13.19
CA MET A 753 -14.68 24.43 -13.95
C MET A 753 -13.73 25.41 -13.25
N VAL A 754 -12.45 25.10 -13.28
CA VAL A 754 -11.35 25.83 -12.64
C VAL A 754 -10.49 26.51 -13.70
N GLY A 755 -9.99 27.70 -13.37
CA GLY A 755 -9.01 28.42 -14.17
C GLY A 755 -7.97 29.13 -13.30
N GLU A 756 -6.74 29.16 -13.78
CA GLU A 756 -5.53 29.60 -13.07
C GLU A 756 -4.56 30.30 -14.05
N GLY A 757 -5.12 31.18 -14.88
CA GLY A 757 -4.35 31.99 -15.82
C GLY A 757 -3.43 32.99 -15.12
N SER A 758 -2.25 33.25 -15.70
CA SER A 758 -1.31 34.26 -15.19
C SER A 758 -2.00 35.61 -14.98
N VAL A 759 -1.62 36.34 -13.93
CA VAL A 759 -2.07 37.72 -13.69
C VAL A 759 -1.71 38.67 -14.83
N ASP A 760 -0.66 38.35 -15.59
CA ASP A 760 -0.21 39.15 -16.74
C ASP A 760 -1.09 38.94 -17.99
N SER A 761 -1.92 37.89 -18.00
CA SER A 761 -2.74 37.49 -19.15
C SER A 761 -4.14 38.10 -19.10
N MET A 762 -4.23 39.44 -19.11
CA MET A 762 -5.50 40.15 -18.92
C MET A 762 -6.58 39.81 -19.96
N ALA A 763 -6.18 39.63 -21.22
CA ALA A 763 -7.10 39.24 -22.30
C ALA A 763 -7.74 37.86 -22.06
N SER A 764 -6.97 36.90 -21.52
CA SER A 764 -7.48 35.57 -21.17
C SER A 764 -8.49 35.65 -20.04
N LEU A 765 -8.19 36.44 -19.00
CA LEU A 765 -9.13 36.64 -17.89
C LEU A 765 -10.44 37.29 -18.36
N MET A 766 -10.36 38.35 -19.17
CA MET A 766 -11.56 39.03 -19.68
C MET A 766 -12.44 38.08 -20.50
N ASN A 767 -11.85 37.18 -21.29
CA ASN A 767 -12.59 36.15 -22.00
C ASN A 767 -13.23 35.12 -21.04
N LYS A 768 -12.53 34.68 -19.99
CA LYS A 768 -13.09 33.78 -18.96
C LYS A 768 -14.28 34.42 -18.24
N LEU A 769 -14.17 35.69 -17.82
CA LEU A 769 -15.28 36.45 -17.23
C LEU A 769 -16.47 36.58 -18.20
N HIS A 770 -16.17 36.81 -19.49
CA HIS A 770 -17.20 36.85 -20.52
C HIS A 770 -17.96 35.53 -20.65
N VAL A 771 -17.32 34.37 -20.47
CA VAL A 771 -18.00 33.06 -20.53
C VAL A 771 -18.57 32.58 -19.18
N GLY A 772 -18.53 33.41 -18.13
CA GLY A 772 -19.22 33.13 -16.86
C GLY A 772 -18.34 32.74 -15.68
N PHE A 773 -17.01 32.70 -15.85
CA PHE A 773 -16.10 32.54 -14.71
C PHE A 773 -16.13 33.77 -13.80
N LYS A 774 -15.83 33.58 -12.52
CA LYS A 774 -15.62 34.65 -11.54
C LYS A 774 -14.27 34.44 -10.87
N VAL A 775 -13.52 35.52 -10.65
CA VAL A 775 -12.26 35.49 -9.90
C VAL A 775 -12.58 35.24 -8.43
N GLU A 776 -11.88 34.27 -7.84
CA GLU A 776 -11.93 33.96 -6.42
C GLU A 776 -10.85 34.74 -5.67
N LYS A 777 -9.58 34.47 -6.03
CA LYS A 777 -8.40 35.08 -5.41
C LYS A 777 -7.19 34.97 -6.33
N ILE A 778 -6.12 35.67 -5.99
CA ILE A 778 -4.81 35.47 -6.61
C ILE A 778 -4.05 34.42 -5.79
N ILE A 779 -3.42 33.46 -6.48
CA ILE A 779 -2.60 32.41 -5.88
C ILE A 779 -1.15 32.50 -6.40
N GLU A 780 -0.20 32.09 -5.57
CA GLU A 780 1.23 32.06 -5.90
C GLU A 780 1.67 30.61 -6.10
N MET A 781 1.82 30.22 -7.37
CA MET A 781 2.28 28.90 -7.78
C MET A 781 3.80 28.91 -8.01
N PRO A 782 4.50 27.76 -7.98
CA PRO A 782 5.97 27.73 -8.04
C PRO A 782 6.56 28.40 -9.28
N HIS A 783 5.78 28.46 -10.37
CA HIS A 783 6.21 28.97 -11.67
C HIS A 783 5.41 30.20 -12.15
N LYS A 784 4.36 30.65 -11.43
CA LYS A 784 3.54 31.81 -11.84
C LYS A 784 2.69 32.37 -10.69
N LYS A 785 2.33 33.66 -10.80
CA LYS A 785 1.24 34.27 -10.04
C LYS A 785 -0.03 34.19 -10.88
N ALA A 786 -1.09 33.58 -10.36
CA ALA A 786 -2.28 33.23 -11.15
C ALA A 786 -3.58 33.78 -10.53
N ASN A 787 -4.52 34.18 -11.40
CA ASN A 787 -5.90 34.48 -11.01
C ASN A 787 -6.68 33.16 -10.92
N LEU A 788 -6.92 32.67 -9.70
CA LEU A 788 -7.82 31.55 -9.48
C LEU A 788 -9.24 32.01 -9.75
N ASN A 789 -9.93 31.33 -10.66
CA ASN A 789 -11.29 31.64 -11.06
C ASN A 789 -12.11 30.37 -11.24
N PHE A 790 -13.41 30.47 -10.97
CA PHE A 790 -14.34 29.36 -11.03
C PHE A 790 -15.52 29.68 -11.93
N CYS A 791 -16.01 28.67 -12.63
CA CYS A 791 -17.32 28.68 -13.29
C CYS A 791 -18.10 27.48 -12.77
N TYR A 792 -19.28 27.69 -12.21
CA TYR A 792 -20.21 26.60 -11.90
C TYR A 792 -21.09 26.33 -13.11
N ARG A 793 -21.53 25.08 -13.27
CA ARG A 793 -22.38 24.64 -14.37
C ARG A 793 -23.62 25.54 -14.52
N GLU A 794 -24.25 25.87 -13.40
CA GLU A 794 -25.44 26.71 -13.33
C GLU A 794 -25.15 28.15 -13.77
N TRP A 795 -23.96 28.68 -13.50
CA TRP A 795 -23.57 30.03 -13.91
C TRP A 795 -23.42 30.12 -15.43
N PHE A 796 -22.78 29.12 -16.03
CA PHE A 796 -22.62 29.03 -17.47
C PHE A 796 -23.99 28.93 -18.16
N TRP A 797 -24.85 28.02 -17.73
CA TRP A 797 -26.19 27.85 -18.31
C TRP A 797 -27.13 29.03 -18.05
N ALA A 798 -27.00 29.75 -16.93
CA ALA A 798 -27.77 30.97 -16.72
C ALA A 798 -27.37 32.07 -17.70
N LYS A 799 -26.08 32.15 -18.05
CA LYS A 799 -25.56 33.13 -19.02
C LYS A 799 -25.85 32.73 -20.46
N PHE A 800 -25.81 31.43 -20.74
CA PHE A 800 -26.05 30.87 -22.07
C PHE A 800 -27.09 29.73 -22.00
N PRO A 801 -28.39 30.05 -21.88
CA PRO A 801 -29.45 29.05 -21.67
C PRO A 801 -29.64 28.10 -22.85
N GLN A 802 -29.24 28.50 -24.06
CA GLN A 802 -29.29 27.65 -25.25
C GLN A 802 -28.41 26.39 -25.14
N TYR A 803 -27.45 26.37 -24.22
CA TYR A 803 -26.58 25.22 -23.98
C TYR A 803 -27.23 24.18 -23.05
N ARG A 804 -28.18 24.60 -22.20
CA ARG A 804 -28.88 23.69 -21.27
C ARG A 804 -29.88 22.77 -21.97
N LEU A 805 -30.48 23.21 -23.07
CA LEU A 805 -31.54 22.47 -23.77
C LEU A 805 -31.02 21.26 -24.58
N ASN A 806 -29.70 21.18 -24.76
CA ASN A 806 -29.00 20.12 -25.50
C ASN A 806 -28.15 19.22 -24.58
N ALA A 807 -28.22 19.42 -23.25
CA ALA A 807 -27.36 18.79 -22.25
C ALA A 807 -28.06 17.67 -21.48
#